data_AF-A0A1G4E8F6-F1
#
_entry.id   AF-A0A1G4E8F6-F1
#
_cell.length_a   1.000
_cell.length_b   1.000
_cell.length_c   1.000
_cell.angle_alpha   90.00
_cell.angle_beta   90.00
_cell.angle_gamma   90.00
#
_symmetry.space_group_name_H-M   'P 1'
#
loop_
_entity.id
_entity.type
_entity.pdbx_description
1 polymer ?
#
loop_
_entity_poly.entity_id
_entity_poly.type
_entity_poly.pdbx_seq_one_letter_code
_entity_poly.pdbx_strand_id
1 'polypeptide(L)'
;MKMSNGTATPTIKNLLVDENYNLRNKGLYLSYNDFNKECKWSYRDLYCSDILTKFVDDSIRPLFKKLWNNFFKVKYFLEDFKYLPNDKTKICIYLKYWLYDQLSKNIDDNGIDKLFSAWKPTAQGYKRDLIGCDLYKMNLNEIKETKLLYDYFLLHDGYNNDELVSHKIYVSPYCQYLKEAADVYKKRKSECVYGNDSGKCKEFKNYIERHMIKKNITLFKGKCKNEEQLVVERMDTPEAILNPALKELVKKEATLKDVSIYKFYEFLNKAYSKNGESSTCDLLARSNGINGRDIYRYCNMLKAILDKRYSESSSLGMVENNNKMCEYLNYWIHHRTKGNKQRSKFIKLFYYTWDILNNLKTKNNHCEHKNFNIGEREFTRKKDLYEFLEFYDSIKGKLENGGSPNNAEYCDYIKSNFEKYYYMVQEDKCKKSSIYSDETLLFQKKFKNNNEITSLKEKCTGKYLDLVFKEEFGEMKSSANLPEANRPERFSPNADTVALTRGDISERSHTVEDVLKHLPSYKTYEELNSKENVDKYCSDCMDIIHLEFDHPGINHFCRMLSKNLRELSEMESAKSKDRCKYFTHWMNEEIWKKLSNSNSSTLNIPLVNILLNIGHTINNKLRKNHCPYDFNSDYSYKELQERKDLHDFFKNYKKIETKDSSISISDQALCAYVSYIYKLYKRHIGGCCEYYDKNNHYEEHCQDYFKCDSKLNPNNLLIKLNCNEKESVEDSQKIFEKLTIDRGVILFTEKSKQRYKELVTGNYYHPSNLKTLFNKIMQDGDPFYLATTSLLALLGVLLTFFVFYKFTPLGIWIDKTLKKRGNHYPYEEPRSRFIYSSSEPENIIPQGRRLNIAYHTA
;
A
#
# COMPACT_ATOMS: atom_id res chain seq x y z
N MET A 1 47.59 -0.67 -5.93
CA MET A 1 47.16 0.64 -6.46
C MET A 1 48.40 1.51 -6.58
N LYS A 2 48.76 1.92 -7.80
CA LYS A 2 49.80 2.94 -8.02
C LYS A 2 49.22 4.26 -7.51
N MET A 3 49.89 4.89 -6.53
CA MET A 3 49.58 6.26 -6.11
C MET A 3 49.57 7.14 -7.36
N SER A 4 48.49 7.88 -7.61
CA SER A 4 48.42 8.78 -8.76
C SER A 4 49.55 9.80 -8.68
N ASN A 5 50.23 9.99 -9.80
CA ASN A 5 51.37 10.90 -9.96
C ASN A 5 51.13 12.29 -9.32
N GLY A 6 52.07 12.71 -8.46
CA GLY A 6 52.55 14.09 -8.47
C GLY A 6 52.04 15.09 -7.43
N THR A 7 51.10 14.77 -6.54
CA THR A 7 50.72 15.72 -5.46
C THR A 7 51.46 15.37 -4.18
N ALA A 8 52.35 16.26 -3.71
CA ALA A 8 53.04 16.14 -2.43
C ALA A 8 52.05 15.82 -1.30
N THR A 9 52.39 14.88 -0.41
CA THR A 9 51.60 14.57 0.79
C THR A 9 51.27 15.87 1.52
N PRO A 10 49.99 16.20 1.75
CA PRO A 10 49.64 17.49 2.32
C PRO A 10 50.25 17.65 3.71
N THR A 11 50.85 18.81 3.95
CA THR A 11 51.26 19.19 5.29
C THR A 11 50.01 19.41 6.14
N ILE A 12 50.09 19.15 7.46
CA ILE A 12 48.99 19.52 8.38
C ILE A 12 48.53 20.98 8.21
N LYS A 13 49.45 21.89 7.84
CA LYS A 13 49.15 23.31 7.60
C LYS A 13 48.30 23.47 6.33
N ASN A 14 48.66 22.76 5.26
CA ASN A 14 47.93 22.79 3.99
C ASN A 14 46.56 22.10 4.11
N LEU A 15 46.48 20.99 4.84
CA LEU A 15 45.22 20.28 5.14
C LEU A 15 44.30 21.11 6.06
N LEU A 16 44.93 21.94 6.92
CA LEU A 16 44.40 22.65 8.12
C LEU A 16 43.90 24.08 7.95
N VAL A 17 44.65 24.91 7.24
CA VAL A 17 44.75 26.34 7.62
C VAL A 17 44.00 27.29 6.70
N ASP A 18 43.80 27.04 5.41
CA ASP A 18 43.26 28.13 4.56
C ASP A 18 41.73 28.32 4.62
N GLU A 19 40.95 27.41 5.25
CA GLU A 19 39.47 27.54 5.29
C GLU A 19 38.76 27.13 6.60
N ASN A 20 39.45 26.80 7.71
CA ASN A 20 38.79 26.08 8.82
C ASN A 20 39.13 26.53 10.26
N TYR A 21 38.34 27.46 10.81
CA TYR A 21 38.58 28.02 12.16
C TYR A 21 38.43 27.00 13.31
N ASN A 22 37.56 25.99 13.14
CA ASN A 22 37.22 25.04 14.21
C ASN A 22 38.36 24.08 14.57
N LEU A 23 39.29 23.80 13.65
CA LEU A 23 40.43 22.92 13.87
C LEU A 23 41.61 23.65 14.53
N ARG A 24 41.71 24.97 14.33
CA ARG A 24 42.78 25.80 14.90
C ARG A 24 42.76 25.86 16.43
N ASN A 25 41.60 25.62 17.04
CA ASN A 25 41.41 25.66 18.49
C ASN A 25 41.38 24.27 19.14
N LYS A 26 41.72 23.20 18.41
CA LYS A 26 41.64 21.81 18.89
C LYS A 26 42.96 21.32 19.45
N GLY A 27 42.88 20.48 20.48
CA GLY A 27 44.03 19.97 21.24
C GLY A 27 45.11 19.37 20.34
N LEU A 28 44.74 18.56 19.35
CA LEU A 28 45.70 17.93 18.43
C LEU A 28 46.48 18.96 17.58
N TYR A 29 45.80 19.95 16.98
CA TYR A 29 46.45 20.99 16.17
C TYR A 29 47.32 21.93 17.01
N LEU A 30 46.83 22.34 18.17
CA LEU A 30 47.58 23.20 19.08
C LEU A 30 48.82 22.50 19.64
N SER A 31 48.70 21.22 20.01
CA SER A 31 49.82 20.39 20.47
C SER A 31 50.86 20.17 19.37
N TYR A 32 50.42 19.97 18.12
CA TYR A 32 51.32 19.89 16.98
C TYR A 32 52.19 21.15 16.84
N ASN A 33 51.60 22.34 16.99
CA ASN A 33 52.35 23.59 16.93
C ASN A 33 53.35 23.71 18.09
N ASP A 34 52.97 23.27 19.29
CA ASP A 34 53.88 23.25 20.43
C ASP A 34 55.07 22.30 20.21
N PHE A 35 54.82 21.08 19.71
CA PHE A 35 55.88 20.15 19.33
C PHE A 35 56.77 20.68 18.20
N ASN A 36 56.25 21.59 17.39
CA ASN A 36 56.97 22.18 16.27
C ASN A 36 57.75 23.46 16.61
N LYS A 37 57.78 23.91 17.87
CA LYS A 37 58.63 25.04 18.31
C LYS A 37 60.12 24.77 18.05
N GLU A 38 60.90 25.85 17.93
CA GLU A 38 62.35 25.74 17.70
C GLU A 38 63.04 25.07 18.89
N CYS A 39 63.92 24.10 18.62
CA CYS A 39 64.70 23.40 19.63
C CYS A 39 66.00 24.18 19.88
N LYS A 40 65.99 25.10 20.85
CA LYS A 40 67.17 25.87 21.28
C LYS A 40 67.62 25.40 22.65
N TRP A 41 68.93 25.31 22.86
CA TRP A 41 69.46 24.87 24.15
C TRP A 41 69.08 25.84 25.27
N SER A 42 68.45 25.29 26.31
CA SER A 42 68.14 25.94 27.58
C SER A 42 68.17 24.89 28.69
N TYR A 43 68.16 25.30 29.96
CA TYR A 43 68.06 24.34 31.08
C TYR A 43 66.82 23.44 30.99
N ARG A 44 65.69 23.97 30.49
CA ARG A 44 64.44 23.22 30.26
C ARG A 44 64.40 22.50 28.90
N ASP A 45 65.37 22.75 28.01
CA ASP A 45 65.49 22.20 26.66
C ASP A 45 66.84 21.48 26.47
N LEU A 46 67.25 20.73 27.49
CA LEU A 46 68.58 20.12 27.60
C LEU A 46 68.98 19.34 26.34
N TYR A 47 68.05 18.59 25.76
CA TYR A 47 68.29 17.70 24.62
C TYR A 47 68.28 18.39 23.26
N CYS A 48 68.13 19.72 23.23
CA CYS A 48 68.43 20.52 22.04
C CYS A 48 69.94 20.74 21.83
N SER A 49 70.80 20.32 22.76
CA SER A 49 72.26 20.45 22.69
C SER A 49 72.88 19.62 21.55
N ASP A 50 73.73 20.24 20.71
CA ASP A 50 74.54 19.51 19.72
C ASP A 50 75.47 18.49 20.37
N ILE A 51 76.02 18.81 21.54
CA ILE A 51 76.96 17.96 22.26
C ILE A 51 76.30 16.62 22.62
N LEU A 52 75.06 16.66 23.12
CA LEU A 52 74.33 15.46 23.53
C LEU A 52 73.86 14.61 22.35
N THR A 53 73.78 15.18 21.15
CA THR A 53 73.33 14.48 19.93
C THR A 53 74.45 14.27 18.91
N LYS A 54 75.72 14.41 19.33
CA LYS A 54 76.88 14.26 18.44
C LYS A 54 77.00 12.86 17.83
N PHE A 55 76.48 11.83 18.52
CA PHE A 55 76.43 10.45 18.03
C PHE A 55 75.40 10.23 16.89
N VAL A 56 74.53 11.22 16.65
CA VAL A 56 73.50 11.19 15.63
C VAL A 56 74.02 11.81 14.34
N ASP A 57 73.75 11.17 13.21
CA ASP A 57 74.11 11.65 11.88
C ASP A 57 73.59 13.07 11.61
N ASP A 58 74.43 13.91 11.01
CA ASP A 58 74.13 15.33 10.76
C ASP A 58 72.81 15.53 10.00
N SER A 59 72.49 14.63 9.06
CA SER A 59 71.29 14.72 8.21
C SER A 59 69.97 14.61 8.98
N ILE A 60 69.96 13.93 10.13
CA ILE A 60 68.76 13.70 10.95
C ILE A 60 68.84 14.35 12.33
N ARG A 61 70.02 14.83 12.74
CA ARG A 61 70.27 15.43 14.06
C ARG A 61 69.26 16.52 14.43
N PRO A 62 68.85 17.45 13.53
CA PRO A 62 67.86 18.47 13.89
C PRO A 62 66.50 17.89 14.30
N LEU A 63 66.00 16.89 13.57
CA LEU A 63 64.74 16.21 13.92
C LEU A 63 64.90 15.38 15.19
N PHE A 64 66.02 14.68 15.33
CA PHE A 64 66.29 13.83 16.50
C PHE A 64 66.34 14.63 17.80
N LYS A 65 67.04 15.78 17.81
CA LYS A 65 67.06 16.72 18.94
C LYS A 65 65.66 17.10 19.39
N LYS A 66 64.83 17.49 18.42
CA LYS A 66 63.45 17.93 18.65
C LYS A 66 62.57 16.80 19.17
N LEU A 67 62.69 15.61 18.58
CA LEU A 67 61.99 14.40 19.04
C LEU A 67 62.38 14.07 20.48
N TRP A 68 63.68 14.01 20.77
CA TRP A 68 64.19 13.67 22.09
C TRP A 68 63.76 14.70 23.15
N ASN A 69 63.86 15.98 22.83
CA ASN A 69 63.43 17.06 23.71
C ASN A 69 61.91 17.04 23.95
N ASN A 70 61.09 16.79 22.93
CA ASN A 70 59.64 16.65 23.08
C ASN A 70 59.28 15.48 24.02
N PHE A 71 59.94 14.31 23.87
CA PHE A 71 59.75 13.18 24.79
C PHE A 71 60.16 13.51 26.22
N PHE A 72 61.27 14.22 26.40
CA PHE A 72 61.73 14.66 27.71
C PHE A 72 60.75 15.63 28.38
N LYS A 73 60.29 16.65 27.64
CA LYS A 73 59.36 17.65 28.16
C LYS A 73 58.01 17.06 28.51
N VAL A 74 57.44 16.19 27.67
CA VAL A 74 56.16 15.53 28.01
C VAL A 74 56.26 14.75 29.32
N LYS A 75 57.45 14.23 29.66
CA LYS A 75 57.67 13.47 30.90
C LYS A 75 57.89 14.35 32.13
N TYR A 76 58.73 15.38 32.03
CA TYR A 76 59.21 16.12 33.19
C TYR A 76 58.71 17.57 33.29
N PHE A 77 58.21 18.12 32.18
CA PHE A 77 57.79 19.52 32.04
C PHE A 77 56.50 19.60 31.21
N LEU A 78 55.48 18.83 31.58
CA LEU A 78 54.21 18.78 30.83
C LEU A 78 53.51 20.15 30.81
N GLU A 79 53.71 20.95 31.86
CA GLU A 79 53.20 22.31 32.01
C GLU A 79 53.74 23.30 30.95
N ASP A 80 54.87 22.99 30.31
CA ASP A 80 55.39 23.78 29.18
C ASP A 80 54.48 23.67 27.94
N PHE A 81 53.61 22.66 27.89
CA PHE A 81 52.63 22.46 26.82
C PHE A 81 51.24 22.91 27.25
N LYS A 82 50.88 24.14 26.86
CA LYS A 82 49.60 24.78 27.23
C LYS A 82 48.36 23.99 26.79
N TYR A 83 48.45 23.23 25.70
CA TYR A 83 47.29 22.62 25.04
C TYR A 83 47.34 21.08 24.99
N LEU A 84 48.32 20.45 25.64
CA LEU A 84 48.37 18.99 25.73
C LEU A 84 47.32 18.47 26.72
N PRO A 85 46.61 17.38 26.38
CA PRO A 85 45.64 16.78 27.29
C PRO A 85 46.33 16.02 28.43
N ASN A 86 45.67 15.87 29.58
CA ASN A 86 46.17 15.05 30.70
C ASN A 86 46.12 13.53 30.42
N ASP A 87 45.49 13.10 29.33
CA ASP A 87 45.39 11.70 28.91
C ASP A 87 46.68 11.25 28.21
N LYS A 88 47.44 10.37 28.87
CA LYS A 88 48.71 9.82 28.36
C LYS A 88 48.57 9.21 26.96
N THR A 89 47.47 8.53 26.66
CA THR A 89 47.22 7.90 25.35
C THR A 89 47.05 8.94 24.26
N LYS A 90 46.31 10.03 24.55
CA LYS A 90 46.14 11.13 23.60
C LYS A 90 47.44 11.88 23.34
N ILE A 91 48.25 12.11 24.37
CA ILE A 91 49.58 12.71 24.19
C ILE A 91 50.43 11.86 23.23
N CYS A 92 50.44 10.54 23.41
CA CYS A 92 51.15 9.62 22.52
C CYS A 92 50.67 9.73 21.06
N ILE A 93 49.35 9.73 20.83
CA ILE A 93 48.75 9.87 19.50
C ILE A 93 49.19 11.19 18.85
N TYR A 94 49.17 12.29 19.62
CA TYR A 94 49.50 13.63 19.11
C TYR A 94 50.99 13.76 18.75
N LEU A 95 51.86 13.22 19.59
CA LEU A 95 53.31 13.20 19.37
C LEU A 95 53.70 12.32 18.18
N LYS A 96 53.08 11.14 18.05
CA LYS A 96 53.28 10.24 16.91
C LYS A 96 52.82 10.85 15.60
N TYR A 97 51.65 11.49 15.60
CA TYR A 97 51.16 12.22 14.45
C TYR A 97 52.15 13.30 13.99
N TRP A 98 52.66 14.11 14.92
CA TRP A 98 53.70 15.10 14.62
C TRP A 98 54.94 14.44 14.02
N LEU A 99 55.46 13.37 14.63
CA LEU A 99 56.65 12.66 14.14
C LEU A 99 56.44 12.09 12.73
N TYR A 100 55.33 11.40 12.46
CA TYR A 100 55.05 10.83 11.14
C TYR A 100 54.85 11.89 10.07
N ASP A 101 54.25 13.04 10.43
CA ASP A 101 54.19 14.19 9.54
C ASP A 101 55.58 14.76 9.22
N GLN A 102 56.51 14.85 10.20
CA GLN A 102 57.90 15.26 9.93
C GLN A 102 58.65 14.26 9.05
N LEU A 103 58.57 12.96 9.36
CA LEU A 103 59.22 11.89 8.60
C LEU A 103 58.71 11.83 7.15
N SER A 104 57.42 12.06 6.93
CA SER A 104 56.80 11.97 5.60
C SER A 104 57.22 13.07 4.62
N LYS A 105 57.79 14.19 5.10
CA LYS A 105 58.09 15.38 4.30
C LYS A 105 59.54 15.46 3.85
N ASN A 106 60.48 15.18 4.76
CA ASN A 106 61.86 15.65 4.61
C ASN A 106 62.91 14.55 4.75
N ILE A 107 62.50 13.28 4.86
CA ILE A 107 63.41 12.16 5.17
C ILE A 107 63.08 10.96 4.27
N ASP A 108 64.12 10.32 3.74
CA ASP A 108 64.04 9.07 2.96
C ASP A 108 64.19 7.83 3.86
N ASP A 109 64.11 6.63 3.27
CA ASP A 109 64.23 5.38 4.04
C ASP A 109 65.57 5.25 4.78
N ASN A 110 66.65 5.76 4.19
CA ASN A 110 67.97 5.74 4.82
C ASN A 110 68.01 6.64 6.07
N GLY A 111 67.45 7.85 5.99
CA GLY A 111 67.34 8.74 7.14
C GLY A 111 66.41 8.18 8.23
N ILE A 112 65.31 7.51 7.86
CA ILE A 112 64.44 6.82 8.83
C ILE A 112 65.22 5.72 9.56
N ASP A 113 66.02 4.94 8.83
CA ASP A 113 66.85 3.87 9.39
C ASP A 113 67.88 4.41 10.38
N LYS A 114 68.56 5.51 10.03
CA LYS A 114 69.47 6.21 10.94
C LYS A 114 68.75 6.71 12.20
N LEU A 115 67.56 7.29 12.06
CA LEU A 115 66.79 7.83 13.18
C LEU A 115 66.39 6.74 14.18
N PHE A 116 65.84 5.62 13.70
CA PHE A 116 65.44 4.52 14.58
C PHE A 116 66.64 3.77 15.17
N SER A 117 67.77 3.72 14.47
CA SER A 117 69.02 3.14 14.99
C SER A 117 69.58 3.97 16.15
N ALA A 118 69.53 5.30 16.05
CA ALA A 118 69.88 6.21 17.14
C ALA A 118 68.85 6.19 18.28
N TRP A 119 67.56 6.08 17.95
CA TRP A 119 66.48 6.11 18.95
C TRP A 119 66.44 4.88 19.85
N LYS A 120 66.71 3.69 19.32
CA LYS A 120 66.63 2.42 20.05
C LYS A 120 67.46 2.40 21.35
N PRO A 121 68.77 2.72 21.36
CA PRO A 121 69.56 2.78 22.59
C PRO A 121 69.12 3.95 23.49
N THR A 122 68.77 5.11 22.92
CA THR A 122 68.26 6.25 23.68
C THR A 122 67.01 5.86 24.47
N ALA A 123 66.01 5.25 23.82
CA ALA A 123 64.78 4.79 24.45
C ALA A 123 65.00 3.70 25.52
N GLN A 124 66.04 2.87 25.36
CA GLN A 124 66.43 1.88 26.39
C GLN A 124 66.99 2.53 27.65
N GLY A 125 67.64 3.70 27.57
CA GLY A 125 68.06 4.48 28.73
C GLY A 125 66.89 5.01 29.59
N TYR A 126 65.68 5.09 29.02
CA TYR A 126 64.47 5.57 29.68
C TYR A 126 63.60 4.46 30.30
N LYS A 127 64.06 3.19 30.31
CA LYS A 127 63.25 1.96 30.50
C LYS A 127 62.60 1.71 31.87
N ARG A 128 62.29 2.72 32.69
CA ARG A 128 61.32 2.53 33.79
C ARG A 128 60.11 3.46 33.79
N ASP A 129 60.08 4.53 33.01
CA ASP A 129 58.93 5.46 32.98
C ASP A 129 58.83 6.21 31.64
N LEU A 130 58.62 5.51 30.52
CA LEU A 130 58.08 6.17 29.32
C LEU A 130 56.57 6.33 29.52
N ILE A 131 55.96 7.38 28.97
CA ILE A 131 54.51 7.70 29.03
C ILE A 131 53.61 6.57 28.45
N GLY A 132 54.17 5.43 28.04
CA GLY A 132 53.48 4.37 27.28
C GLY A 132 53.48 4.63 25.77
N CYS A 133 54.43 5.43 25.27
CA CYS A 133 54.56 5.79 23.86
C CYS A 133 55.67 4.99 23.16
N ASP A 134 55.34 3.85 22.55
CA ASP A 134 56.30 3.06 21.78
C ASP A 134 56.38 3.56 20.33
N LEU A 135 57.59 3.81 19.83
CA LEU A 135 57.82 4.13 18.42
C LEU A 135 58.24 2.87 17.65
N TYR A 136 57.54 2.59 16.55
CA TYR A 136 57.81 1.42 15.72
C TYR A 136 58.43 1.82 14.38
N LYS A 137 59.53 1.17 14.01
CA LYS A 137 60.20 1.39 12.73
C LYS A 137 59.28 0.96 11.57
N MET A 138 59.14 1.84 10.57
CA MET A 138 58.36 1.67 9.35
C MET A 138 59.14 2.29 8.18
N ASN A 139 58.98 1.79 6.96
CA ASN A 139 59.52 2.47 5.79
C ASN A 139 58.68 3.72 5.42
N LEU A 140 59.19 4.57 4.54
CA LEU A 140 58.57 5.84 4.16
C LEU A 140 57.15 5.66 3.61
N ASN A 141 56.91 4.63 2.81
CA ASN A 141 55.57 4.36 2.27
C ASN A 141 54.59 3.96 3.39
N GLU A 142 55.02 3.11 4.32
CA GLU A 142 54.24 2.72 5.49
C GLU A 142 53.96 3.91 6.42
N ILE A 143 54.91 4.84 6.57
CA ILE A 143 54.73 6.08 7.32
C ILE A 143 53.70 6.99 6.63
N LYS A 144 53.75 7.12 5.29
CA LYS A 144 52.76 7.93 4.53
C LYS A 144 51.35 7.37 4.64
N GLU A 145 51.18 6.06 4.50
CA GLU A 145 49.89 5.38 4.70
C GLU A 145 49.39 5.52 6.14
N THR A 146 50.28 5.37 7.13
CA THR A 146 49.94 5.53 8.55
C THR A 146 49.52 6.98 8.84
N LYS A 147 50.27 7.96 8.35
CA LYS A 147 49.94 9.38 8.46
C LYS A 147 48.57 9.69 7.87
N LEU A 148 48.20 9.13 6.72
CA LEU A 148 46.87 9.31 6.12
C LEU A 148 45.73 8.91 7.08
N LEU A 149 45.90 7.81 7.83
CA LEU A 149 44.93 7.40 8.85
C LEU A 149 44.86 8.41 10.01
N TYR A 150 46.01 8.96 10.42
CA TYR A 150 46.06 10.02 11.42
C TYR A 150 45.47 11.35 10.92
N ASP A 151 45.68 11.73 9.65
CA ASP A 151 45.08 12.92 9.03
C ASP A 151 43.56 12.81 9.01
N TYR A 152 43.02 11.62 8.71
CA TYR A 152 41.59 11.34 8.81
C TYR A 152 41.07 11.47 10.25
N PHE A 153 41.82 10.95 11.24
CA PHE A 153 41.46 11.06 12.65
C PHE A 153 41.47 12.50 13.17
N LEU A 154 42.38 13.35 12.69
CA LEU A 154 42.42 14.76 13.05
C LEU A 154 41.10 15.48 12.71
N LEU A 155 40.42 15.08 11.63
CA LEU A 155 39.09 15.59 11.32
C LEU A 155 38.04 15.10 12.35
N HIS A 156 38.12 13.85 12.78
CA HIS A 156 37.26 13.31 13.84
C HIS A 156 37.44 14.01 15.19
N ASP A 157 38.68 14.18 15.65
CA ASP A 157 39.02 14.93 16.89
C ASP A 157 38.53 16.39 16.81
N GLY A 158 38.50 16.94 15.60
CA GLY A 158 37.99 18.27 15.30
C GLY A 158 36.48 18.44 15.45
N TYR A 159 35.69 17.56 14.83
CA TYR A 159 34.25 17.76 14.64
C TYR A 159 33.35 16.89 15.51
N ASN A 160 33.85 15.76 16.05
CA ASN A 160 33.08 14.82 16.86
C ASN A 160 31.75 14.33 16.20
N ASN A 161 31.63 14.38 14.87
CA ASN A 161 30.44 13.97 14.11
C ASN A 161 30.85 13.38 12.74
N ASP A 162 30.47 12.13 12.49
CA ASP A 162 30.84 11.34 11.30
C ASP A 162 30.36 11.98 9.98
N GLU A 163 29.18 12.60 9.98
CA GLU A 163 28.60 13.26 8.80
C GLU A 163 29.34 14.56 8.46
N LEU A 164 29.76 15.31 9.48
CA LEU A 164 30.58 16.53 9.32
C LEU A 164 31.98 16.20 8.79
N VAL A 165 32.62 15.14 9.30
CA VAL A 165 33.94 14.69 8.81
C VAL A 165 33.85 14.29 7.34
N SER A 166 32.83 13.51 6.98
CA SER A 166 32.59 13.08 5.60
C SER A 166 32.38 14.27 4.65
N HIS A 167 31.65 15.30 5.09
CA HIS A 167 31.48 16.52 4.31
C HIS A 167 32.80 17.31 4.14
N LYS A 168 33.59 17.45 5.21
CA LYS A 168 34.89 18.16 5.13
C LYS A 168 35.87 17.46 4.19
N ILE A 169 35.81 16.13 4.11
CA ILE A 169 36.55 15.36 3.12
C ILE A 169 36.05 15.68 1.71
N TYR A 170 34.74 15.66 1.45
CA TYR A 170 34.13 15.93 0.13
C TYR A 170 34.59 17.26 -0.51
N VAL A 171 34.57 18.34 0.27
CA VAL A 171 34.86 19.70 -0.22
C VAL A 171 36.34 20.05 -0.16
N SER A 172 37.16 19.22 0.49
CA SER A 172 38.60 19.47 0.62
C SER A 172 39.29 19.36 -0.74
N PRO A 173 40.27 20.23 -1.05
CA PRO A 173 41.16 20.02 -2.19
C PRO A 173 41.93 18.69 -2.09
N TYR A 174 41.99 18.10 -0.89
CA TYR A 174 42.56 16.79 -0.60
C TYR A 174 41.51 15.66 -0.51
N CYS A 175 40.30 15.86 -1.05
CA CYS A 175 39.23 14.86 -1.05
C CYS A 175 39.70 13.49 -1.56
N GLN A 176 40.46 13.45 -2.66
CA GLN A 176 40.99 12.20 -3.21
C GLN A 176 42.01 11.54 -2.26
N TYR A 177 42.93 12.32 -1.70
CA TYR A 177 43.88 11.84 -0.69
C TYR A 177 43.17 11.24 0.53
N LEU A 178 42.19 11.95 1.09
CA LEU A 178 41.46 11.53 2.30
C LEU A 178 40.51 10.36 2.05
N LYS A 179 40.01 10.16 0.83
CA LYS A 179 39.24 8.97 0.44
C LYS A 179 40.05 7.69 0.58
N GLU A 180 41.35 7.73 0.26
CA GLU A 180 42.22 6.55 0.32
C GLU A 180 42.40 6.01 1.74
N ALA A 181 42.11 6.80 2.79
CA ALA A 181 42.15 6.34 4.17
C ALA A 181 41.26 5.11 4.39
N ALA A 182 40.17 5.01 3.62
CA ALA A 182 39.28 3.86 3.60
C ALA A 182 39.98 2.56 3.28
N ASP A 183 40.66 2.59 2.14
CA ASP A 183 41.28 1.45 1.53
C ASP A 183 42.52 1.06 2.34
N VAL A 184 43.27 2.05 2.83
CA VAL A 184 44.40 1.82 3.74
C VAL A 184 43.93 1.18 5.05
N TYR A 185 42.84 1.64 5.66
CA TYR A 185 42.32 1.03 6.90
C TYR A 185 41.87 -0.42 6.67
N LYS A 186 41.13 -0.67 5.58
CA LYS A 186 40.67 -2.01 5.23
C LYS A 186 41.85 -2.94 4.96
N LYS A 187 42.85 -2.47 4.22
CA LYS A 187 44.12 -3.17 3.96
C LYS A 187 44.85 -3.50 5.25
N ARG A 188 44.99 -2.56 6.18
CA ARG A 188 45.65 -2.78 7.48
C ARG A 188 44.92 -3.79 8.34
N LYS A 189 43.58 -3.74 8.37
CA LYS A 189 42.75 -4.73 9.07
C LYS A 189 42.94 -6.15 8.54
N SER A 190 43.14 -6.31 7.22
CA SER A 190 43.45 -7.62 6.62
C SER A 190 44.90 -8.07 6.79
N GLU A 191 45.87 -7.15 6.74
CA GLU A 191 47.31 -7.49 6.81
C GLU A 191 47.79 -7.77 8.24
N CYS A 192 47.17 -7.13 9.23
CA CYS A 192 47.61 -7.15 10.62
C CYS A 192 46.84 -8.18 11.45
N VAL A 193 46.82 -9.44 11.00
CA VAL A 193 46.24 -10.58 11.72
C VAL A 193 47.11 -10.96 12.95
N TYR A 194 46.58 -11.79 13.85
CA TYR A 194 47.31 -12.31 15.01
C TYR A 194 48.65 -12.95 14.59
N GLY A 195 49.76 -12.56 15.24
CA GLY A 195 51.11 -13.02 14.91
C GLY A 195 51.95 -12.11 14.00
N ASN A 196 51.36 -11.13 13.28
CA ASN A 196 52.12 -10.13 12.52
C ASN A 196 52.53 -8.95 13.42
N ASP A 197 53.84 -8.87 13.69
CA ASP A 197 54.49 -7.92 14.60
C ASP A 197 55.36 -6.86 13.90
N SER A 198 55.14 -6.66 12.60
CA SER A 198 55.75 -5.56 11.85
C SER A 198 55.38 -4.20 12.45
N GLY A 199 56.25 -3.20 12.29
CA GLY A 199 56.07 -1.90 12.94
C GLY A 199 54.74 -1.21 12.61
N LYS A 200 54.30 -1.28 11.34
CA LYS A 200 52.99 -0.81 10.89
C LYS A 200 51.81 -1.52 11.54
N CYS A 201 51.93 -2.82 11.82
CA CYS A 201 50.88 -3.59 12.47
C CYS A 201 50.84 -3.38 13.97
N LYS A 202 52.00 -3.19 14.61
CA LYS A 202 52.06 -2.76 16.02
C LYS A 202 51.44 -1.37 16.19
N GLU A 203 51.76 -0.44 15.30
CA GLU A 203 51.17 0.90 15.29
C GLU A 203 49.64 0.84 15.11
N PHE A 204 49.18 0.08 14.11
CA PHE A 204 47.76 -0.07 13.82
C PHE A 204 46.98 -0.69 14.99
N LYS A 205 47.43 -1.83 15.52
CA LYS A 205 46.75 -2.57 16.59
C LYS A 205 46.78 -1.81 17.92
N ASN A 206 47.91 -1.21 18.28
CA ASN A 206 48.07 -0.63 19.61
C ASN A 206 47.48 0.78 19.71
N TYR A 207 47.41 1.54 18.62
CA TYR A 207 46.98 2.95 18.66
C TYR A 207 45.78 3.24 17.76
N ILE A 208 45.84 2.89 16.47
CA ILE A 208 44.81 3.28 15.49
C ILE A 208 43.49 2.53 15.71
N GLU A 209 43.51 1.19 15.75
CA GLU A 209 42.31 0.36 15.91
C GLU A 209 41.71 0.47 17.32
N ARG A 210 42.56 0.44 18.36
CA ARG A 210 42.10 0.44 19.76
C ARG A 210 41.59 1.78 20.26
N HIS A 211 42.26 2.88 19.90
CA HIS A 211 42.03 4.17 20.55
C HIS A 211 41.46 5.24 19.63
N MET A 212 41.62 5.10 18.32
CA MET A 212 41.22 6.14 17.36
C MET A 212 39.92 5.80 16.60
N ILE A 213 39.57 4.51 16.45
CA ILE A 213 38.43 4.08 15.61
C ILE A 213 37.53 3.07 16.36
N LYS A 214 36.54 3.56 17.12
CA LYS A 214 35.60 2.71 17.91
C LYS A 214 34.43 2.12 17.11
N LYS A 215 34.12 2.65 15.92
CA LYS A 215 33.13 2.11 14.97
C LYS A 215 33.85 1.79 13.67
N ASN A 216 33.50 0.68 13.01
CA ASN A 216 33.98 0.36 11.65
C ASN A 216 33.90 1.64 10.81
N ILE A 217 35.03 2.12 10.26
CA ILE A 217 35.01 3.36 9.49
C ILE A 217 33.97 3.18 8.37
N THR A 218 32.83 3.87 8.48
CA THR A 218 31.78 3.87 7.47
C THR A 218 32.15 4.99 6.52
N LEU A 219 33.17 4.74 5.71
CA LEU A 219 33.82 5.79 4.92
C LEU A 219 32.87 6.39 3.90
N PHE A 220 32.98 7.71 3.80
CA PHE A 220 32.50 8.56 2.73
C PHE A 220 32.40 7.82 1.37
N LYS A 221 31.16 7.50 0.95
CA LYS A 221 30.85 6.90 -0.36
C LYS A 221 30.53 7.94 -1.45
N GLY A 222 30.79 9.23 -1.19
CA GLY A 222 30.47 10.33 -2.10
C GLY A 222 31.54 10.54 -3.19
N LYS A 223 31.14 11.10 -4.33
CA LYS A 223 32.04 11.62 -5.39
C LYS A 223 32.67 12.95 -4.94
N CYS A 224 33.87 13.32 -5.38
CA CYS A 224 34.50 14.61 -4.98
C CYS A 224 33.89 15.78 -5.78
N LYS A 225 33.98 17.02 -5.27
CA LYS A 225 33.33 18.24 -5.82
C LYS A 225 33.56 18.48 -7.34
N ASN A 226 34.65 17.96 -7.91
CA ASN A 226 35.02 18.18 -9.32
C ASN A 226 34.42 17.15 -10.30
N GLU A 227 33.52 16.27 -9.85
CA GLU A 227 32.95 15.18 -10.67
C GLU A 227 31.49 15.42 -11.16
N GLU A 228 30.93 16.64 -11.04
CA GLU A 228 29.59 16.98 -11.59
C GLU A 228 29.56 18.27 -12.43
N GLN A 229 29.12 18.16 -13.68
CA GLN A 229 28.50 19.25 -14.43
C GLN A 229 27.04 19.43 -13.97
N LEU A 230 26.71 20.66 -13.59
CA LEU A 230 25.41 21.12 -13.07
C LEU A 230 24.38 21.34 -14.20
N VAL A 231 23.20 20.70 -14.12
CA VAL A 231 22.00 21.15 -14.83
C VAL A 231 21.17 22.01 -13.88
N VAL A 232 20.86 23.24 -14.30
CA VAL A 232 20.00 24.19 -13.57
C VAL A 232 18.56 24.01 -14.04
N GLU A 233 17.67 23.50 -13.19
CA GLU A 233 16.23 23.52 -13.47
C GLU A 233 15.65 24.94 -13.24
N ARG A 234 14.89 25.44 -14.22
CA ARG A 234 14.16 26.72 -14.14
C ARG A 234 13.10 26.68 -13.05
N MET A 235 12.80 27.83 -12.46
CA MET A 235 11.72 27.98 -11.47
C MET A 235 10.35 28.12 -12.11
N ASP A 236 9.35 27.45 -11.49
CA ASP A 236 7.94 27.59 -11.86
C ASP A 236 7.37 28.97 -11.51
N THR A 237 6.45 29.46 -12.34
CA THR A 237 5.70 30.71 -12.14
C THR A 237 4.66 30.60 -11.02
N PRO A 238 4.12 31.71 -10.46
CA PRO A 238 3.10 31.68 -9.40
C PRO A 238 1.89 30.82 -9.78
N GLU A 239 1.46 30.92 -11.04
CA GLU A 239 0.35 30.15 -11.60
C GLU A 239 0.64 28.65 -11.61
N ALA A 240 1.91 28.23 -11.65
CA ALA A 240 2.29 26.82 -11.59
C ALA A 240 2.35 26.26 -10.15
N ILE A 241 2.35 27.12 -9.12
CA ILE A 241 2.33 26.72 -7.69
C ILE A 241 0.90 26.47 -7.20
N LEU A 242 -0.07 27.23 -7.70
CA LEU A 242 -1.47 27.07 -7.37
C LEU A 242 -1.98 25.69 -7.79
N ASN A 243 -2.99 25.18 -7.08
CA ASN A 243 -3.62 23.95 -7.54
C ASN A 243 -4.28 24.15 -8.93
N PRO A 244 -4.40 23.09 -9.75
CA PRO A 244 -4.85 23.24 -11.14
C PRO A 244 -6.20 23.92 -11.30
N ALA A 245 -7.17 23.61 -10.43
CA ALA A 245 -8.50 24.20 -10.48
C ALA A 245 -8.48 25.72 -10.21
N LEU A 246 -7.79 26.15 -9.16
CA LEU A 246 -7.63 27.58 -8.84
C LEU A 246 -6.83 28.32 -9.92
N LYS A 247 -5.80 27.67 -10.48
CA LYS A 247 -5.02 28.22 -11.59
C LYS A 247 -5.92 28.57 -12.78
N GLU A 248 -6.81 27.67 -13.18
CA GLU A 248 -7.73 27.94 -14.29
C GLU A 248 -8.70 29.09 -13.98
N LEU A 249 -9.20 29.17 -12.74
CA LEU A 249 -10.03 30.31 -12.30
C LEU A 249 -9.27 31.65 -12.36
N VAL A 250 -8.01 31.69 -11.87
CA VAL A 250 -7.17 32.89 -11.88
C VAL A 250 -6.80 33.32 -13.30
N LYS A 251 -6.63 32.37 -14.23
CA LYS A 251 -6.41 32.69 -15.65
C LYS A 251 -7.63 33.36 -16.28
N LYS A 252 -8.83 32.88 -15.95
CA LYS A 252 -10.10 33.41 -16.49
C LYS A 252 -10.50 34.74 -15.85
N GLU A 253 -10.16 34.95 -14.58
CA GLU A 253 -10.54 36.13 -13.81
C GLU A 253 -9.30 36.87 -13.27
N ALA A 254 -8.88 37.92 -13.99
CA ALA A 254 -7.67 38.67 -13.65
C ALA A 254 -7.71 39.31 -12.25
N THR A 255 -8.89 39.65 -11.73
CA THR A 255 -9.03 40.24 -10.39
C THR A 255 -8.69 39.26 -9.27
N LEU A 256 -8.70 37.94 -9.50
CA LEU A 256 -8.22 36.97 -8.51
C LEU A 256 -6.71 37.07 -8.28
N LYS A 257 -5.96 37.71 -9.20
CA LYS A 257 -4.55 38.05 -8.97
C LYS A 257 -4.37 39.11 -7.89
N ASP A 258 -5.45 39.79 -7.49
CA ASP A 258 -5.39 40.80 -6.45
C ASP A 258 -5.34 40.23 -5.02
N VAL A 259 -5.61 38.93 -4.85
CA VAL A 259 -5.58 38.26 -3.54
C VAL A 259 -4.16 38.29 -2.96
N SER A 260 -4.05 38.64 -1.66
CA SER A 260 -2.78 38.83 -0.94
C SER A 260 -1.80 37.66 -1.11
N ILE A 261 -2.28 36.41 -0.99
CA ILE A 261 -1.44 35.22 -1.16
C ILE A 261 -0.88 35.10 -2.58
N TYR A 262 -1.66 35.46 -3.61
CA TYR A 262 -1.22 35.45 -5.01
C TYR A 262 -0.11 36.47 -5.24
N LYS A 263 -0.36 37.74 -4.88
CA LYS A 263 0.64 38.82 -4.96
C LYS A 263 1.91 38.44 -4.22
N PHE A 264 1.77 37.76 -3.08
CA PHE A 264 2.92 37.33 -2.31
C PHE A 264 3.70 36.23 -3.00
N TYR A 265 3.04 35.25 -3.61
CA TYR A 265 3.71 34.22 -4.41
C TYR A 265 4.40 34.80 -5.64
N GLU A 266 3.80 35.80 -6.30
CA GLU A 266 4.45 36.57 -7.36
C GLU A 266 5.72 37.26 -6.87
N PHE A 267 5.63 37.96 -5.74
CA PHE A 267 6.77 38.61 -5.12
C PHE A 267 7.89 37.62 -4.81
N LEU A 268 7.57 36.46 -4.20
CA LEU A 268 8.57 35.44 -3.89
C LEU A 268 9.28 34.92 -5.14
N ASN A 269 8.52 34.67 -6.23
CA ASN A 269 9.10 34.22 -7.49
C ASN A 269 9.99 35.30 -8.14
N LYS A 270 9.65 36.59 -8.03
CA LYS A 270 10.45 37.71 -8.55
C LYS A 270 11.72 37.97 -7.71
N ALA A 271 11.56 38.06 -6.39
CA ALA A 271 12.63 38.35 -5.43
C ALA A 271 13.75 37.29 -5.47
N TYR A 272 13.40 36.07 -5.82
CA TYR A 272 14.30 34.93 -5.91
C TYR A 272 15.31 35.00 -7.09
N SER A 273 15.06 35.83 -8.11
CA SER A 273 15.97 35.98 -9.25
C SER A 273 17.33 36.63 -8.92
N LYS A 274 17.51 37.17 -7.71
CA LYS A 274 18.77 37.81 -7.26
C LYS A 274 19.43 36.98 -6.16
N ASN A 275 20.56 36.32 -6.49
CA ASN A 275 21.40 35.58 -5.54
C ASN A 275 22.00 36.55 -4.51
N GLY A 276 21.45 36.58 -3.29
CA GLY A 276 22.12 37.21 -2.15
C GLY A 276 23.08 36.21 -1.51
N GLU A 277 24.36 36.57 -1.41
CA GLU A 277 25.35 35.80 -0.65
C GLU A 277 25.10 35.99 0.86
N SER A 278 25.07 34.89 1.62
CA SER A 278 24.86 34.93 3.06
C SER A 278 25.78 33.93 3.77
N SER A 279 26.74 34.46 4.52
CA SER A 279 27.66 33.70 5.36
C SER A 279 26.95 32.72 6.32
N THR A 280 25.79 33.09 6.88
CA THR A 280 24.99 32.23 7.76
C THR A 280 24.42 31.01 7.03
N CYS A 281 23.91 31.20 5.82
CA CYS A 281 23.31 30.13 5.03
C CYS A 281 24.36 29.28 4.32
N ASP A 282 25.50 29.89 3.98
CA ASP A 282 26.71 29.20 3.56
C ASP A 282 27.19 28.19 4.60
N LEU A 283 27.20 28.55 5.89
CA LEU A 283 27.55 27.64 6.97
C LEU A 283 26.58 26.45 7.10
N LEU A 284 25.28 26.66 6.85
CA LEU A 284 24.20 25.67 7.00
C LEU A 284 24.01 24.77 5.76
N ALA A 285 24.33 25.27 4.58
CA ALA A 285 24.45 24.48 3.35
C ALA A 285 25.59 23.46 3.41
N ARG A 286 26.70 23.87 4.05
CA ARG A 286 27.95 23.13 4.20
C ARG A 286 27.92 22.11 5.34
N SER A 287 26.76 21.84 5.96
CA SER A 287 26.60 20.81 7.00
C SER A 287 25.76 19.59 6.55
N ASN A 288 25.10 19.65 5.39
CA ASN A 288 23.90 18.82 5.14
C ASN A 288 23.98 17.82 3.96
N GLY A 289 25.15 17.27 3.65
CA GLY A 289 25.29 16.14 2.70
C GLY A 289 24.61 16.37 1.33
N ILE A 290 23.95 15.34 0.80
CA ILE A 290 23.36 15.28 -0.57
C ILE A 290 22.38 16.43 -0.87
N ASN A 291 21.80 17.08 0.15
CA ASN A 291 20.81 18.17 -0.02
C ASN A 291 21.37 19.57 0.27
N GLY A 292 22.70 19.72 0.45
CA GLY A 292 23.32 20.97 0.87
C GLY A 292 23.05 22.16 -0.07
N ARG A 293 22.95 21.91 -1.38
CA ARG A 293 22.66 22.95 -2.40
C ARG A 293 21.22 23.46 -2.30
N ASP A 294 20.25 22.58 -2.10
CA ASP A 294 18.85 22.98 -1.92
C ASP A 294 18.68 23.71 -0.59
N ILE A 295 19.28 23.21 0.49
CA ILE A 295 19.20 23.86 1.81
C ILE A 295 19.87 25.23 1.77
N TYR A 296 21.01 25.37 1.07
CA TYR A 296 21.62 26.67 0.79
C TYR A 296 20.65 27.63 0.11
N ARG A 297 20.05 27.15 -0.97
CA ARG A 297 19.13 27.90 -1.83
C ARG A 297 17.93 28.39 -1.05
N TYR A 298 17.27 27.49 -0.32
CA TYR A 298 16.10 27.81 0.49
C TYR A 298 16.44 28.63 1.74
N CYS A 299 17.62 28.43 2.34
CA CYS A 299 18.11 29.28 3.44
C CYS A 299 18.37 30.71 2.99
N ASN A 300 19.14 30.89 1.90
CA ASN A 300 19.43 32.22 1.36
C ASN A 300 18.15 32.96 1.00
N MET A 301 17.19 32.24 0.43
CA MET A 301 15.87 32.76 0.12
C MET A 301 15.12 33.15 1.39
N LEU A 302 15.04 32.25 2.38
CA LEU A 302 14.40 32.53 3.66
C LEU A 302 15.03 33.75 4.32
N LYS A 303 16.35 33.82 4.39
CA LYS A 303 17.07 34.98 4.91
C LYS A 303 16.79 36.23 4.10
N ALA A 304 16.85 36.19 2.77
CA ALA A 304 16.53 37.35 1.94
C ALA A 304 15.10 37.85 2.18
N ILE A 305 14.16 36.94 2.41
CA ILE A 305 12.76 37.30 2.76
C ILE A 305 12.70 37.91 4.16
N LEU A 306 13.36 37.31 5.15
CA LEU A 306 13.44 37.83 6.52
C LEU A 306 14.22 39.16 6.61
N ASP A 307 15.22 39.37 5.74
CA ASP A 307 16.08 40.56 5.67
C ASP A 307 15.42 41.69 4.88
N LYS A 308 14.69 41.38 3.80
CA LYS A 308 14.02 42.38 2.96
C LYS A 308 12.66 42.85 3.51
N ARG A 309 12.08 42.23 4.54
CA ARG A 309 10.72 42.62 4.96
C ARG A 309 10.66 43.66 6.07
N TYR A 310 10.53 44.91 5.62
CA TYR A 310 9.55 45.89 6.15
C TYR A 310 9.30 47.04 5.15
N SER A 311 10.23 47.37 4.25
CA SER A 311 10.09 48.54 3.37
C SER A 311 9.26 48.31 2.09
N GLU A 312 9.25 47.10 1.53
CA GLU A 312 8.57 46.84 0.24
C GLU A 312 7.15 46.27 0.36
N SER A 313 6.73 45.70 1.49
CA SER A 313 5.35 45.18 1.66
C SER A 313 4.30 46.29 1.59
N SER A 314 4.64 47.48 2.11
CA SER A 314 3.84 48.70 1.95
C SER A 314 3.78 49.17 0.49
N SER A 315 4.86 48.93 -0.29
CA SER A 315 4.92 49.27 -1.72
C SER A 315 4.16 48.31 -2.64
N LEU A 316 3.88 47.08 -2.18
CA LEU A 316 3.08 46.08 -2.89
C LEU A 316 1.57 46.20 -2.63
N GLY A 317 1.15 47.16 -1.80
CA GLY A 317 -0.26 47.33 -1.42
C GLY A 317 -0.84 46.15 -0.64
N MET A 318 0.00 45.35 0.03
CA MET A 318 -0.46 44.23 0.85
C MET A 318 -0.92 44.74 2.22
N VAL A 319 -2.16 44.43 2.60
CA VAL A 319 -2.78 44.88 3.86
C VAL A 319 -2.50 43.92 5.03
N GLU A 320 -1.92 42.74 4.75
CA GLU A 320 -1.76 41.66 5.73
C GLU A 320 -0.64 41.90 6.76
N ASN A 321 -0.83 41.39 7.97
CA ASN A 321 0.16 41.47 9.04
C ASN A 321 1.32 40.46 8.87
N ASN A 322 2.40 40.67 9.64
CA ASN A 322 3.62 39.85 9.58
C ASN A 322 3.37 38.34 9.77
N ASN A 323 2.44 37.97 10.66
CA ASN A 323 2.14 36.56 10.92
C ASN A 323 1.49 35.90 9.71
N LYS A 324 0.53 36.57 9.06
CA LYS A 324 -0.14 36.06 7.86
C LYS A 324 0.82 35.88 6.68
N MET A 325 1.73 36.81 6.55
CA MET A 325 2.82 36.77 5.58
C MET A 325 3.77 35.58 5.80
N CYS A 326 4.06 35.26 7.06
CA CYS A 326 4.81 34.06 7.45
C CYS A 326 4.06 32.75 7.15
N GLU A 327 2.75 32.73 7.33
CA GLU A 327 1.90 31.60 6.93
C GLU A 327 2.02 31.31 5.43
N TYR A 328 1.91 32.33 4.59
CA TYR A 328 2.05 32.16 3.14
C TYR A 328 3.42 31.59 2.76
N LEU A 329 4.48 32.06 3.42
CA LEU A 329 5.84 31.59 3.19
C LEU A 329 5.98 30.11 3.52
N ASN A 330 5.42 29.66 4.64
CA ASN A 330 5.41 28.26 5.03
C ASN A 330 4.80 27.37 3.92
N TYR A 331 3.61 27.71 3.42
CA TYR A 331 2.99 26.94 2.33
C TYR A 331 3.79 26.97 1.02
N TRP A 332 4.35 28.13 0.66
CA TRP A 332 5.11 28.29 -0.56
C TRP A 332 6.39 27.44 -0.55
N ILE A 333 7.19 27.50 0.53
CA ILE A 333 8.47 26.78 0.60
C ILE A 333 8.24 25.27 0.60
N HIS A 334 7.27 24.80 1.38
CA HIS A 334 7.01 23.37 1.48
C HIS A 334 6.46 22.76 0.19
N HIS A 335 5.76 23.53 -0.64
CA HIS A 335 5.37 23.09 -1.98
C HIS A 335 6.61 22.83 -2.86
N ARG A 336 7.65 23.65 -2.76
CA ARG A 336 8.89 23.48 -3.54
C ARG A 336 9.71 22.24 -3.13
N THR A 337 9.37 21.61 -2.00
CA THR A 337 9.99 20.35 -1.56
C THR A 337 9.31 19.08 -2.10
N LYS A 338 8.28 19.22 -2.95
CA LYS A 338 7.59 18.10 -3.61
C LYS A 338 8.53 17.30 -4.51
N GLY A 339 8.30 15.99 -4.62
CA GLY A 339 9.13 15.09 -5.44
C GLY A 339 10.54 14.79 -4.90
N ASN A 340 10.99 15.43 -3.81
CA ASN A 340 12.30 15.13 -3.22
C ASN A 340 12.25 13.84 -2.38
N LYS A 341 13.00 12.81 -2.78
CA LYS A 341 13.09 11.50 -2.07
C LYS A 341 13.57 11.60 -0.61
N GLN A 342 14.23 12.70 -0.24
CA GLN A 342 14.71 12.98 1.12
C GLN A 342 13.96 14.15 1.79
N ARG A 343 12.76 14.51 1.31
CA ARG A 343 11.92 15.62 1.80
C ARG A 343 11.88 15.75 3.32
N SER A 344 11.66 14.65 4.06
CA SER A 344 11.59 14.71 5.53
C SER A 344 12.90 15.17 6.17
N LYS A 345 14.05 14.67 5.69
CA LYS A 345 15.37 15.09 6.17
C LYS A 345 15.64 16.55 5.81
N PHE A 346 15.30 16.92 4.57
CA PHE A 346 15.41 18.31 4.08
C PHE A 346 14.62 19.27 4.98
N ILE A 347 13.35 18.97 5.26
CA ILE A 347 12.46 19.81 6.06
C ILE A 347 13.01 20.02 7.48
N LYS A 348 13.46 18.96 8.15
CA LYS A 348 14.03 19.06 9.51
C LYS A 348 15.24 19.98 9.57
N LEU A 349 16.13 19.86 8.59
CA LEU A 349 17.33 20.69 8.50
C LEU A 349 16.99 22.14 8.15
N PHE A 350 15.98 22.32 7.31
CA PHE A 350 15.47 23.63 6.96
C PHE A 350 14.81 24.33 8.16
N TYR A 351 14.06 23.63 9.01
CA TYR A 351 13.52 24.18 10.26
C TYR A 351 14.60 24.62 11.23
N TYR A 352 15.61 23.78 11.46
CA TYR A 352 16.75 24.15 12.28
C TYR A 352 17.44 25.43 11.78
N THR A 353 17.58 25.54 10.46
CA THR A 353 18.13 26.72 9.79
C THR A 353 17.23 27.94 9.98
N TRP A 354 15.92 27.76 9.85
CA TRP A 354 14.92 28.80 10.05
C TRP A 354 14.98 29.35 11.48
N ASP A 355 15.04 28.47 12.49
CA ASP A 355 15.14 28.85 13.90
C ASP A 355 16.42 29.65 14.20
N ILE A 356 17.55 29.27 13.61
CA ILE A 356 18.79 30.05 13.73
C ILE A 356 18.62 31.45 13.16
N LEU A 357 18.08 31.58 11.94
CA LEU A 357 17.88 32.89 11.30
C LEU A 357 16.96 33.79 12.13
N ASN A 358 15.90 33.20 12.70
CA ASN A 358 14.98 33.84 13.61
C ASN A 358 15.66 34.34 14.90
N ASN A 359 16.56 33.56 15.48
CA ASN A 359 17.29 33.91 16.70
C ASN A 359 18.33 35.03 16.49
N LEU A 360 18.75 35.26 15.24
CA LEU A 360 19.65 36.35 14.88
C LEU A 360 18.94 37.71 14.74
N LYS A 361 17.61 37.77 14.95
CA LYS A 361 16.77 38.96 14.78
C LYS A 361 16.20 39.46 16.10
N THR A 362 15.81 40.74 16.14
CA THR A 362 15.10 41.35 17.27
C THR A 362 13.66 40.81 17.40
N LYS A 363 13.15 40.67 18.63
CA LYS A 363 11.88 39.98 18.98
C LYS A 363 10.62 40.35 18.16
N ASN A 364 10.53 41.53 17.55
CA ASN A 364 9.35 41.98 16.81
C ASN A 364 9.26 41.46 15.35
N ASN A 365 10.26 40.72 14.87
CA ASN A 365 10.37 40.27 13.47
C ASN A 365 10.50 38.73 13.33
N HIS A 366 9.98 37.97 14.29
CA HIS A 366 10.06 36.51 14.28
C HIS A 366 9.04 35.90 13.31
N CYS A 367 9.45 34.90 12.54
CA CYS A 367 8.60 34.21 11.56
C CYS A 367 8.68 32.71 11.83
N GLU A 368 7.68 32.12 12.46
CA GLU A 368 7.76 30.71 12.87
C GLU A 368 7.55 29.76 11.69
N HIS A 369 8.34 28.69 11.62
CA HIS A 369 8.07 27.61 10.69
C HIS A 369 6.93 26.74 11.23
N LYS A 370 6.08 26.26 10.31
CA LYS A 370 5.04 25.27 10.61
C LYS A 370 5.56 23.88 10.39
N ASN A 371 5.17 22.95 11.26
CA ASN A 371 5.59 21.56 11.12
C ASN A 371 4.81 20.82 9.99
N PHE A 372 5.24 21.02 8.75
CA PHE A 372 4.82 20.26 7.56
C PHE A 372 5.76 19.09 7.22
N ASN A 373 6.40 18.47 8.22
CA ASN A 373 7.11 17.19 8.04
C ASN A 373 6.11 16.01 7.97
N ILE A 374 5.21 16.09 7.00
CA ILE A 374 4.12 15.15 6.72
C ILE A 374 4.24 14.64 5.27
N GLY A 375 3.44 13.65 4.91
CA GLY A 375 3.42 13.13 3.55
C GLY A 375 2.98 14.17 2.52
N GLU A 376 3.40 13.99 1.27
CA GLU A 376 3.16 14.96 0.19
C GLU A 376 1.66 15.13 -0.13
N ARG A 377 0.88 14.05 -0.01
CA ARG A 377 -0.57 14.09 -0.21
C ARG A 377 -1.26 14.91 0.87
N GLU A 378 -0.90 14.66 2.12
CA GLU A 378 -1.40 15.37 3.30
C GLU A 378 -1.06 16.86 3.22
N PHE A 379 0.19 17.19 2.90
CA PHE A 379 0.60 18.59 2.69
C PHE A 379 -0.16 19.27 1.55
N THR A 380 -0.37 18.56 0.43
CA THR A 380 -1.12 19.12 -0.70
C THR A 380 -2.54 19.47 -0.29
N ARG A 381 -3.21 18.62 0.49
CA ARG A 381 -4.56 18.92 1.00
C ARG A 381 -4.58 20.14 1.93
N LYS A 382 -3.61 20.26 2.86
CA LYS A 382 -3.48 21.44 3.73
C LYS A 382 -3.33 22.71 2.89
N LYS A 383 -2.40 22.70 1.93
CA LYS A 383 -2.14 23.84 1.05
C LYS A 383 -3.38 24.23 0.26
N ASP A 384 -4.02 23.26 -0.39
CA ASP A 384 -5.19 23.52 -1.23
C ASP A 384 -6.34 24.12 -0.43
N LEU A 385 -6.61 23.59 0.78
CA LEU A 385 -7.67 24.11 1.63
C LEU A 385 -7.32 25.52 2.15
N TYR A 386 -6.07 25.74 2.53
CA TYR A 386 -5.60 27.05 2.96
C TYR A 386 -5.71 28.10 1.84
N GLU A 387 -5.24 27.78 0.63
CA GLU A 387 -5.39 28.66 -0.54
C GLU A 387 -6.86 28.93 -0.84
N PHE A 388 -7.72 27.92 -0.80
CA PHE A 388 -9.16 28.13 -0.94
C PHE A 388 -9.70 29.16 0.06
N LEU A 389 -9.32 29.06 1.34
CA LEU A 389 -9.76 29.98 2.38
C LEU A 389 -9.29 31.42 2.12
N GLU A 390 -8.10 31.62 1.55
CA GLU A 390 -7.59 32.95 1.17
C GLU A 390 -8.34 33.54 -0.02
N PHE A 391 -8.64 32.73 -1.04
CA PHE A 391 -9.33 33.19 -2.24
C PHE A 391 -10.85 33.30 -2.07
N TYR A 392 -11.41 32.66 -1.04
CA TYR A 392 -12.86 32.51 -0.90
C TYR A 392 -13.63 33.84 -0.92
N ASP A 393 -13.18 34.88 -0.22
CA ASP A 393 -13.94 36.15 -0.15
C ASP A 393 -13.99 36.85 -1.51
N SER A 394 -12.91 36.74 -2.29
CA SER A 394 -12.88 37.25 -3.67
C SER A 394 -13.77 36.43 -4.59
N ILE A 395 -13.77 35.10 -4.46
CA ILE A 395 -14.66 34.20 -5.22
C ILE A 395 -16.13 34.47 -4.87
N LYS A 396 -16.44 34.63 -3.57
CA LYS A 396 -17.76 34.98 -3.07
C LYS A 396 -18.27 36.30 -3.66
N GLY A 397 -17.44 37.34 -3.64
CA GLY A 397 -17.79 38.63 -4.25
C GLY A 397 -18.13 38.51 -5.74
N LYS A 398 -17.48 37.59 -6.47
CA LYS A 398 -17.79 37.31 -7.88
C LYS A 398 -19.10 36.56 -8.05
N LEU A 399 -19.41 35.62 -7.17
CA LEU A 399 -20.70 34.92 -7.13
C LEU A 399 -21.86 35.87 -6.77
N GLU A 400 -21.63 36.88 -5.93
CA GLU A 400 -22.64 37.84 -5.48
C GLU A 400 -23.04 38.86 -6.53
N ASN A 401 -22.12 39.24 -7.42
CA ASN A 401 -22.38 40.26 -8.45
C ASN A 401 -23.18 39.72 -9.66
N GLY A 402 -23.80 38.53 -9.55
CA GLY A 402 -24.92 38.07 -10.38
C GLY A 402 -24.67 37.84 -11.88
N GLY A 403 -23.45 38.05 -12.39
CA GLY A 403 -23.20 38.09 -13.85
C GLY A 403 -21.89 37.46 -14.34
N SER A 404 -21.17 36.66 -13.53
CA SER A 404 -19.97 35.99 -14.03
C SER A 404 -20.35 34.74 -14.84
N PRO A 405 -19.81 34.56 -16.08
CA PRO A 405 -20.01 33.33 -16.85
C PRO A 405 -19.40 32.09 -16.16
N ASN A 406 -18.57 32.28 -15.14
CA ASN A 406 -17.83 31.23 -14.44
C ASN A 406 -18.50 30.74 -13.15
N ASN A 407 -19.75 31.14 -12.87
CA ASN A 407 -20.44 30.79 -11.62
C ASN A 407 -20.47 29.28 -11.34
N ALA A 408 -20.71 28.45 -12.36
CA ALA A 408 -20.67 27.00 -12.22
C ALA A 408 -19.28 26.50 -11.78
N GLU A 409 -18.22 27.03 -12.39
CA GLU A 409 -16.83 26.67 -12.07
C GLU A 409 -16.43 27.10 -10.66
N TYR A 410 -16.90 28.27 -10.21
CA TYR A 410 -16.72 28.71 -8.82
C TYR A 410 -17.43 27.78 -7.84
N CYS A 411 -18.68 27.39 -8.13
CA CYS A 411 -19.42 26.44 -7.30
C CYS A 411 -18.76 25.06 -7.28
N ASP A 412 -18.21 24.60 -8.40
CA ASP A 412 -17.45 23.33 -8.47
C ASP A 412 -16.16 23.40 -7.66
N TYR A 413 -15.42 24.52 -7.76
CA TYR A 413 -14.22 24.74 -6.97
C TYR A 413 -14.53 24.82 -5.46
N ILE A 414 -15.60 25.50 -5.07
CA ILE A 414 -16.08 25.54 -3.68
C ILE A 414 -16.43 24.12 -3.21
N LYS A 415 -17.25 23.39 -3.98
CA LYS A 415 -17.65 22.00 -3.67
C LYS A 415 -16.43 21.10 -3.46
N SER A 416 -15.46 21.13 -4.37
CA SER A 416 -14.23 20.33 -4.27
C SER A 416 -13.40 20.63 -3.02
N ASN A 417 -13.44 21.87 -2.50
CA ASN A 417 -12.74 22.21 -1.27
C ASN A 417 -13.53 21.84 -0.01
N PHE A 418 -14.86 21.86 -0.07
CA PHE A 418 -15.72 21.30 0.98
C PHE A 418 -15.56 19.77 1.10
N GLU A 419 -15.52 19.06 -0.03
CA GLU A 419 -15.21 17.63 -0.11
C GLU A 419 -13.83 17.34 0.51
N LYS A 420 -12.84 18.18 0.19
CA LYS A 420 -11.48 18.07 0.73
C LYS A 420 -11.44 18.30 2.24
N TYR A 421 -12.13 19.31 2.76
CA TYR A 421 -12.29 19.54 4.19
C TYR A 421 -12.94 18.34 4.87
N TYR A 422 -14.04 17.81 4.31
CA TYR A 422 -14.71 16.63 4.85
C TYR A 422 -13.77 15.43 4.92
N TYR A 423 -13.02 15.17 3.84
CA TYR A 423 -12.00 14.12 3.83
C TYR A 423 -10.95 14.31 4.92
N MET A 424 -10.42 15.53 5.08
CA MET A 424 -9.41 15.84 6.09
C MET A 424 -9.93 15.54 7.51
N VAL A 425 -11.16 15.96 7.82
CA VAL A 425 -11.81 15.68 9.11
C VAL A 425 -12.00 14.18 9.34
N GLN A 426 -12.50 13.44 8.34
CA GLN A 426 -12.68 12.00 8.46
C GLN A 426 -11.34 11.26 8.59
N GLU A 427 -10.31 11.66 7.84
CA GLU A 427 -8.99 11.04 7.91
C GLU A 427 -8.37 11.17 9.30
N ASP A 428 -8.40 12.38 9.88
CA ASP A 428 -7.88 12.62 11.24
C ASP A 428 -8.70 11.85 12.29
N LYS A 429 -10.03 11.83 12.17
CA LYS A 429 -10.91 11.04 13.04
C LYS A 429 -10.58 9.55 12.98
N CYS A 430 -10.44 8.99 11.78
CA CYS A 430 -10.20 7.56 11.56
C CYS A 430 -8.79 7.12 11.96
N LYS A 431 -7.78 7.94 11.68
CA LYS A 431 -6.39 7.65 12.01
C LYS A 431 -6.04 8.04 13.46
N LYS A 432 -6.95 8.68 14.18
CA LYS A 432 -6.70 9.31 15.49
C LYS A 432 -5.48 10.24 15.43
N SER A 433 -5.41 11.04 14.37
CA SER A 433 -4.36 12.02 14.14
C SER A 433 -4.90 13.45 14.22
N SER A 434 -3.99 14.42 14.23
CA SER A 434 -4.32 15.86 14.20
C SER A 434 -3.51 16.55 13.10
N ILE A 435 -3.40 15.92 11.93
CA ILE A 435 -2.57 16.44 10.83
C ILE A 435 -3.16 17.74 10.28
N TYR A 436 -4.49 17.87 10.28
CA TYR A 436 -5.24 18.94 9.63
C TYR A 436 -5.90 19.93 10.60
N SER A 437 -5.53 19.90 11.88
CA SER A 437 -6.16 20.71 12.94
C SER A 437 -6.24 22.20 12.60
N ASP A 438 -5.18 22.76 12.05
CA ASP A 438 -5.08 24.19 11.82
C ASP A 438 -6.02 24.65 10.70
N GLU A 439 -6.01 23.98 9.55
CA GLU A 439 -6.83 24.38 8.40
C GLU A 439 -8.29 24.03 8.61
N THR A 440 -8.58 22.92 9.30
CA THR A 440 -9.96 22.57 9.68
C THR A 440 -10.53 23.59 10.65
N LEU A 441 -9.74 24.08 11.62
CA LEU A 441 -10.15 25.15 12.52
C LEU A 441 -10.39 26.47 11.76
N LEU A 442 -9.52 26.84 10.82
CA LEU A 442 -9.71 28.03 9.99
C LEU A 442 -10.98 27.93 9.13
N PHE A 443 -11.22 26.76 8.53
CA PHE A 443 -12.43 26.48 7.77
C PHE A 443 -13.67 26.62 8.65
N GLN A 444 -13.68 25.99 9.83
CA GLN A 444 -14.79 26.12 10.78
C GLN A 444 -15.01 27.56 11.20
N LYS A 445 -13.96 28.33 11.51
CA LYS A 445 -14.11 29.76 11.84
C LYS A 445 -14.79 30.55 10.73
N LYS A 446 -14.51 30.22 9.46
CA LYS A 446 -15.07 30.91 8.30
C LYS A 446 -16.51 30.50 7.99
N PHE A 447 -16.83 29.20 8.11
CA PHE A 447 -18.08 28.62 7.59
C PHE A 447 -19.05 28.10 8.64
N LYS A 448 -18.65 27.93 9.91
CA LYS A 448 -19.53 27.40 10.96
C LYS A 448 -20.72 28.33 11.25
N ASN A 449 -20.61 29.61 10.93
CA ASN A 449 -21.73 30.54 11.06
C ASN A 449 -22.79 30.26 9.97
N ASN A 450 -24.03 29.98 10.39
CA ASN A 450 -25.08 29.44 9.51
C ASN A 450 -25.41 30.35 8.31
N ASN A 451 -25.23 31.66 8.46
CA ASN A 451 -25.51 32.65 7.42
C ASN A 451 -24.64 32.46 6.16
N GLU A 452 -23.35 32.13 6.34
CA GLU A 452 -22.41 31.98 5.22
C GLU A 452 -22.76 30.75 4.37
N ILE A 453 -23.05 29.63 5.03
CA ILE A 453 -23.44 28.38 4.37
C ILE A 453 -24.80 28.50 3.70
N THR A 454 -25.74 29.22 4.32
CA THR A 454 -27.06 29.44 3.74
C THR A 454 -26.97 30.23 2.43
N SER A 455 -26.19 31.32 2.40
CA SER A 455 -25.91 32.09 1.17
C SER A 455 -25.24 31.23 0.09
N LEU A 456 -24.29 30.38 0.46
CA LEU A 456 -23.65 29.46 -0.51
C LEU A 456 -24.61 28.42 -1.05
N LYS A 457 -25.55 27.89 -0.25
CA LYS A 457 -26.56 26.93 -0.72
C LYS A 457 -27.48 27.53 -1.77
N GLU A 458 -27.90 28.76 -1.55
CA GLU A 458 -28.77 29.49 -2.48
C GLU A 458 -28.06 29.68 -3.83
N LYS A 459 -26.78 30.07 -3.81
CA LYS A 459 -25.99 30.34 -5.03
C LYS A 459 -25.47 29.08 -5.72
N CYS A 460 -25.10 28.06 -4.96
CA CYS A 460 -24.54 26.79 -5.43
C CYS A 460 -25.49 25.63 -5.14
N THR A 461 -26.72 25.71 -5.68
CA THR A 461 -27.77 24.73 -5.45
C THR A 461 -27.34 23.32 -5.90
N GLY A 462 -27.74 22.30 -5.15
CA GLY A 462 -27.45 20.89 -5.48
C GLY A 462 -26.00 20.43 -5.19
N LYS A 463 -25.19 21.23 -4.48
CA LYS A 463 -23.80 20.89 -4.12
C LYS A 463 -23.62 20.38 -2.68
N TYR A 464 -24.70 20.30 -1.91
CA TYR A 464 -24.74 19.71 -0.55
C TYR A 464 -23.66 20.22 0.43
N LEU A 465 -23.31 21.50 0.35
CA LEU A 465 -22.20 22.10 1.10
C LEU A 465 -22.37 22.03 2.64
N ASP A 466 -23.60 21.92 3.15
CA ASP A 466 -23.88 21.76 4.58
C ASP A 466 -23.62 20.38 5.15
N LEU A 467 -23.38 19.37 4.31
CA LEU A 467 -23.07 18.01 4.78
C LEU A 467 -21.93 18.03 5.80
N VAL A 468 -20.95 18.91 5.62
CA VAL A 468 -19.75 18.99 6.47
C VAL A 468 -20.02 19.41 7.91
N PHE A 469 -21.22 19.89 8.24
CA PHE A 469 -21.62 20.34 9.59
C PHE A 469 -22.66 19.44 10.25
N LYS A 470 -23.15 18.39 9.59
CA LYS A 470 -24.12 17.46 10.19
C LYS A 470 -23.36 16.45 11.05
N GLU A 471 -23.59 16.48 12.36
CA GLU A 471 -22.94 15.56 13.32
C GLU A 471 -23.48 14.12 13.20
N GLU A 472 -24.70 13.93 12.67
CA GLU A 472 -25.32 12.63 12.46
C GLU A 472 -25.85 12.49 11.02
N PHE A 473 -25.12 11.75 10.18
CA PHE A 473 -25.44 11.49 8.77
C PHE A 473 -26.58 10.46 8.58
N GLY A 474 -27.21 10.00 9.67
CA GLY A 474 -28.15 8.87 9.66
C GLY A 474 -29.56 9.19 9.17
N GLU A 475 -29.90 10.45 8.89
CA GLU A 475 -31.29 10.89 8.62
C GLU A 475 -31.49 11.70 7.33
N MET A 476 -30.70 11.48 6.28
CA MET A 476 -31.24 11.76 4.95
C MET A 476 -32.22 10.64 4.61
N LYS A 477 -33.47 10.82 5.03
CA LYS A 477 -34.61 10.02 4.58
C LYS A 477 -34.57 9.98 3.06
N SER A 478 -34.42 8.78 2.50
CA SER A 478 -35.04 8.47 1.22
C SER A 478 -36.55 8.60 1.42
N SER A 479 -37.10 9.80 1.23
CA SER A 479 -38.51 9.93 0.88
C SER A 479 -38.67 9.44 -0.57
N ALA A 480 -38.44 8.15 -0.78
CA ALA A 480 -38.78 7.48 -2.02
C ALA A 480 -39.82 6.44 -1.64
N ASN A 481 -41.09 6.89 -1.58
CA ASN A 481 -42.17 5.98 -1.96
C ASN A 481 -41.89 5.63 -3.43
N LEU A 482 -41.22 4.50 -3.68
CA LEU A 482 -40.93 4.03 -5.03
C LEU A 482 -42.25 3.59 -5.69
N PRO A 483 -42.62 4.14 -6.85
CA PRO A 483 -43.78 3.68 -7.60
C PRO A 483 -43.55 2.28 -8.19
N GLU A 484 -44.59 1.45 -8.17
CA GLU A 484 -44.70 0.25 -8.99
C GLU A 484 -44.70 0.60 -10.47
N ALA A 485 -43.79 0.02 -11.27
CA ALA A 485 -44.06 -0.56 -12.59
C ALA A 485 -42.81 -1.03 -13.36
N ASN A 486 -42.99 -2.20 -13.99
CA ASN A 486 -42.42 -2.71 -15.25
C ASN A 486 -40.99 -3.32 -15.29
N ARG A 487 -40.94 -4.62 -15.60
CA ARG A 487 -39.76 -5.47 -15.86
C ARG A 487 -39.76 -5.87 -17.35
N PRO A 488 -38.64 -5.82 -18.10
CA PRO A 488 -38.53 -6.44 -19.43
C PRO A 488 -38.41 -7.97 -19.32
N GLU A 489 -39.01 -8.66 -20.28
CA GLU A 489 -38.99 -10.11 -20.45
C GLU A 489 -37.58 -10.64 -20.79
N ARG A 490 -37.18 -11.71 -20.11
CA ARG A 490 -36.35 -12.77 -20.70
C ARG A 490 -36.69 -14.11 -20.06
N PHE A 491 -37.62 -14.81 -20.70
CA PHE A 491 -37.75 -16.26 -20.59
C PHE A 491 -36.59 -16.91 -21.36
N SER A 492 -35.94 -17.91 -20.78
CA SER A 492 -35.32 -18.98 -21.57
C SER A 492 -36.23 -20.21 -21.48
N PRO A 493 -36.57 -20.85 -22.61
CA PRO A 493 -37.55 -21.93 -22.68
C PRO A 493 -36.90 -23.26 -22.30
N ASN A 494 -37.57 -24.01 -21.41
CA ASN A 494 -37.78 -25.47 -21.46
C ASN A 494 -38.22 -25.96 -20.07
N ALA A 495 -39.49 -25.69 -19.74
CA ALA A 495 -40.24 -26.44 -18.76
C ALA A 495 -41.71 -26.30 -19.17
N ASP A 496 -42.17 -27.19 -20.04
CA ASP A 496 -43.55 -27.20 -20.48
C ASP A 496 -44.49 -27.47 -19.29
N THR A 497 -45.41 -26.52 -19.11
CA THR A 497 -46.70 -26.64 -18.40
C THR A 497 -46.70 -26.83 -16.87
N VAL A 498 -46.59 -25.71 -16.15
CA VAL A 498 -47.64 -25.33 -15.17
C VAL A 498 -47.95 -23.84 -15.37
N ALA A 499 -48.98 -23.53 -16.15
CA ALA A 499 -49.61 -22.22 -16.13
C ALA A 499 -50.35 -22.06 -14.79
N LEU A 500 -49.68 -21.51 -13.78
CA LEU A 500 -50.35 -20.82 -12.69
C LEU A 500 -50.58 -19.39 -13.14
N THR A 501 -51.86 -19.01 -13.18
CA THR A 501 -52.40 -17.75 -13.64
C THR A 501 -51.63 -16.52 -13.12
N ARG A 502 -51.19 -15.69 -14.07
CA ARG A 502 -50.94 -14.25 -13.88
C ARG A 502 -52.20 -13.63 -13.26
N GLY A 503 -52.16 -13.22 -11.99
CA GLY A 503 -53.34 -12.64 -11.33
C GLY A 503 -53.09 -12.03 -9.95
N ASP A 504 -52.41 -12.72 -9.04
CA ASP A 504 -52.30 -12.24 -7.65
C ASP A 504 -50.87 -11.86 -7.31
N ILE A 505 -50.56 -10.57 -7.43
CA ILE A 505 -49.42 -9.98 -6.73
C ILE A 505 -49.74 -10.06 -5.23
N SER A 506 -49.08 -10.96 -4.48
CA SER A 506 -49.15 -10.92 -3.01
C SER A 506 -48.28 -9.78 -2.51
N GLU A 507 -48.84 -8.58 -2.45
CA GLU A 507 -48.24 -7.48 -1.71
C GLU A 507 -48.03 -7.88 -0.25
N ARG A 508 -46.90 -7.46 0.31
CA ARG A 508 -46.63 -7.61 1.73
C ARG A 508 -47.59 -6.69 2.49
N SER A 509 -48.54 -7.27 3.22
CA SER A 509 -49.50 -6.47 4.00
C SER A 509 -48.86 -5.89 5.27
N HIS A 510 -49.44 -4.82 5.82
CA HIS A 510 -49.01 -4.27 7.11
C HIS A 510 -49.01 -5.32 8.24
N THR A 511 -50.00 -6.23 8.23
CA THR A 511 -50.06 -7.35 9.19
C THR A 511 -48.84 -8.26 9.09
N VAL A 512 -48.37 -8.57 7.87
CA VAL A 512 -47.17 -9.38 7.65
C VAL A 512 -45.92 -8.66 8.17
N GLU A 513 -45.79 -7.36 7.91
CA GLU A 513 -44.66 -6.55 8.40
C GLU A 513 -44.58 -6.52 9.92
N ASP A 514 -45.72 -6.39 10.59
CA ASP A 514 -45.77 -6.37 12.05
C ASP A 514 -45.43 -7.74 12.64
N VAL A 515 -45.86 -8.84 12.00
CA VAL A 515 -45.45 -10.20 12.41
C VAL A 515 -43.95 -10.36 12.31
N LEU A 516 -43.33 -9.96 11.19
CA LEU A 516 -41.89 -10.08 10.97
C LEU A 516 -41.07 -9.40 12.09
N LYS A 517 -41.49 -8.23 12.59
CA LYS A 517 -40.81 -7.51 13.68
C LYS A 517 -40.77 -8.27 15.00
N HIS A 518 -41.77 -9.12 15.25
CA HIS A 518 -41.86 -9.92 16.47
C HIS A 518 -41.18 -11.30 16.34
N LEU A 519 -40.69 -11.66 15.15
CA LEU A 519 -39.97 -12.92 14.95
C LEU A 519 -38.51 -12.81 15.44
N PRO A 520 -37.94 -13.88 16.00
CA PRO A 520 -36.56 -13.87 16.49
C PRO A 520 -35.48 -13.51 15.45
N SER A 521 -35.73 -13.75 14.15
CA SER A 521 -34.85 -13.30 13.07
C SER A 521 -34.69 -11.78 13.02
N TYR A 522 -35.72 -11.02 13.41
CA TYR A 522 -35.72 -9.56 13.32
C TYR A 522 -34.62 -8.92 14.16
N LYS A 523 -34.38 -9.45 15.37
CA LYS A 523 -33.30 -9.03 16.26
C LYS A 523 -31.92 -9.08 15.58
N THR A 524 -31.70 -10.06 14.70
CA THR A 524 -30.45 -10.14 13.93
C THR A 524 -30.27 -8.95 13.00
N TYR A 525 -31.35 -8.49 12.35
CA TYR A 525 -31.29 -7.30 11.50
C TYR A 525 -31.18 -6.01 12.32
N GLU A 526 -31.78 -5.93 13.51
CA GLU A 526 -31.57 -4.79 14.43
C GLU A 526 -30.10 -4.63 14.81
N GLU A 527 -29.45 -5.74 15.15
CA GLU A 527 -28.01 -5.75 15.45
C GLU A 527 -27.17 -5.33 14.23
N LEU A 528 -27.52 -5.81 13.02
CA LEU A 528 -26.86 -5.39 11.77
C LEU A 528 -27.10 -3.90 11.44
N ASN A 529 -28.21 -3.33 11.90
CA ASN A 529 -28.56 -1.91 11.73
C ASN A 529 -28.04 -1.02 12.87
N SER A 530 -27.46 -1.59 13.93
CA SER A 530 -26.95 -0.84 15.07
C SER A 530 -25.84 0.14 14.66
N LYS A 531 -26.01 1.41 15.04
CA LYS A 531 -25.03 2.49 14.81
C LYS A 531 -23.87 2.49 15.80
N GLU A 532 -23.92 1.62 16.81
CA GLU A 532 -22.87 1.57 17.84
C GLU A 532 -21.53 1.15 17.24
N ASN A 533 -20.46 1.85 17.66
CA ASN A 533 -19.07 1.57 17.28
C ASN A 533 -18.74 1.58 15.78
N VAL A 534 -19.63 2.07 14.92
CA VAL A 534 -19.46 2.11 13.45
C VAL A 534 -18.20 2.90 13.06
N ASP A 535 -17.93 4.00 13.76
CA ASP A 535 -16.76 4.84 13.50
C ASP A 535 -15.41 4.15 13.75
N LYS A 536 -15.36 3.03 14.50
CA LYS A 536 -14.14 2.23 14.66
C LYS A 536 -13.65 1.64 13.33
N TYR A 537 -14.55 1.50 12.36
CA TYR A 537 -14.32 0.80 11.09
C TYR A 537 -14.18 1.74 9.90
N CYS A 538 -14.03 3.04 10.14
CA CYS A 538 -14.04 4.03 9.08
C CYS A 538 -12.80 4.03 8.16
N SER A 539 -11.69 3.43 8.60
CA SER A 539 -10.48 3.29 7.80
C SER A 539 -10.69 2.46 6.52
N ASP A 540 -11.61 1.48 6.54
CA ASP A 540 -11.93 0.66 5.37
C ASP A 540 -12.70 1.43 4.28
N CYS A 541 -13.23 2.61 4.62
CA CYS A 541 -14.13 3.40 3.77
C CYS A 541 -13.53 4.75 3.34
N MET A 542 -12.22 4.93 3.49
CA MET A 542 -11.55 6.19 3.16
C MET A 542 -11.60 6.53 1.66
N ASP A 543 -11.57 5.50 0.80
CA ASP A 543 -11.47 5.69 -0.65
C ASP A 543 -12.77 6.20 -1.27
N ILE A 544 -13.92 6.05 -0.59
CA ILE A 544 -15.23 6.47 -1.10
C ILE A 544 -15.73 7.79 -0.52
N ILE A 545 -14.95 8.44 0.33
CA ILE A 545 -15.35 9.71 0.95
C ILE A 545 -15.71 10.76 -0.10
N HIS A 546 -15.04 10.76 -1.24
CA HIS A 546 -15.30 11.68 -2.34
C HIS A 546 -16.73 11.57 -2.89
N LEU A 547 -17.40 10.43 -2.71
CA LEU A 547 -18.77 10.20 -3.15
C LEU A 547 -19.82 10.77 -2.21
N GLU A 548 -19.46 11.18 -0.99
CA GLU A 548 -20.43 11.62 0.04
C GLU A 548 -21.25 12.84 -0.40
N PHE A 549 -20.68 13.72 -1.19
CA PHE A 549 -21.37 14.93 -1.66
C PHE A 549 -22.30 14.69 -2.85
N ASP A 550 -22.08 13.60 -3.59
CA ASP A 550 -22.97 13.18 -4.69
C ASP A 550 -24.00 12.15 -4.21
N HIS A 551 -23.64 11.38 -3.17
CA HIS A 551 -24.42 10.30 -2.58
C HIS A 551 -24.35 10.37 -1.05
N PRO A 552 -25.07 11.32 -0.42
CA PRO A 552 -25.06 11.49 1.03
C PRO A 552 -25.42 10.20 1.78
N GLY A 553 -24.64 9.86 2.81
CA GLY A 553 -24.79 8.65 3.60
C GLY A 553 -24.06 7.42 3.05
N ILE A 554 -23.44 7.49 1.86
CA ILE A 554 -22.66 6.37 1.30
C ILE A 554 -21.49 5.97 2.20
N ASN A 555 -20.81 6.94 2.81
CA ASN A 555 -19.68 6.66 3.68
C ASN A 555 -20.14 5.94 4.96
N HIS A 556 -21.22 6.42 5.57
CA HIS A 556 -21.81 5.77 6.74
C HIS A 556 -22.24 4.33 6.42
N PHE A 557 -22.88 4.10 5.26
CA PHE A 557 -23.28 2.76 4.85
C PHE A 557 -22.09 1.82 4.65
N CYS A 558 -20.99 2.29 4.05
CA CYS A 558 -19.76 1.51 3.97
C CYS A 558 -19.20 1.14 5.35
N ARG A 559 -19.25 2.06 6.33
CA ARG A 559 -18.79 1.76 7.69
C ARG A 559 -19.65 0.69 8.36
N MET A 560 -20.96 0.73 8.15
CA MET A 560 -21.89 -0.32 8.59
C MET A 560 -21.54 -1.67 7.96
N LEU A 561 -21.29 -1.69 6.65
CA LEU A 561 -20.85 -2.89 5.92
C LEU A 561 -19.55 -3.47 6.53
N SER A 562 -18.56 -2.60 6.76
CA SER A 562 -17.27 -2.97 7.35
C SER A 562 -17.40 -3.51 8.77
N LYS A 563 -18.15 -2.82 9.62
CA LYS A 563 -18.49 -3.25 10.98
C LYS A 563 -19.04 -4.67 10.96
N ASN A 564 -20.11 -4.88 10.19
CA ASN A 564 -20.84 -6.15 10.16
C ASN A 564 -19.93 -7.30 9.70
N LEU A 565 -19.11 -7.10 8.67
CA LEU A 565 -18.15 -8.10 8.18
C LEU A 565 -17.05 -8.43 9.21
N ARG A 566 -16.53 -7.42 9.93
CA ARG A 566 -15.48 -7.65 10.93
C ARG A 566 -16.00 -8.31 12.18
N GLU A 567 -17.16 -7.91 12.68
CA GLU A 567 -17.80 -8.55 13.83
C GLU A 567 -18.17 -10.01 13.53
N LEU A 568 -18.68 -10.28 12.32
CA LEU A 568 -18.89 -11.65 11.81
C LEU A 568 -17.63 -12.52 11.87
N SER A 569 -16.48 -11.92 11.60
CA SER A 569 -15.20 -12.64 11.56
C SER A 569 -14.76 -13.11 12.96
N GLU A 570 -15.15 -12.39 14.01
CA GLU A 570 -14.73 -12.64 15.39
C GLU A 570 -15.54 -13.77 16.04
N MET A 571 -16.75 -14.02 15.55
CA MET A 571 -17.68 -15.03 16.07
C MET A 571 -17.17 -16.48 15.95
N GLU A 572 -17.86 -17.39 16.63
CA GLU A 572 -17.70 -18.84 16.43
C GLU A 572 -18.10 -19.23 14.99
N SER A 573 -17.38 -20.15 14.36
CA SER A 573 -17.51 -20.40 12.91
C SER A 573 -18.90 -20.84 12.47
N ALA A 574 -19.57 -21.72 13.22
CA ALA A 574 -20.93 -22.14 12.91
C ALA A 574 -21.92 -20.96 12.98
N LYS A 575 -21.81 -20.13 14.04
CA LYS A 575 -22.64 -18.93 14.21
C LYS A 575 -22.33 -17.87 13.14
N SER A 576 -21.07 -17.72 12.76
CA SER A 576 -20.67 -16.79 11.70
C SER A 576 -21.24 -17.19 10.34
N LYS A 577 -21.16 -18.48 9.97
CA LYS A 577 -21.79 -19.00 8.75
C LYS A 577 -23.29 -18.77 8.73
N ASP A 578 -23.96 -18.97 9.86
CA ASP A 578 -25.39 -18.70 10.00
C ASP A 578 -25.72 -17.21 9.82
N ARG A 579 -24.99 -16.35 10.54
CA ARG A 579 -25.13 -14.89 10.51
C ARG A 579 -24.79 -14.26 9.16
N CYS A 580 -23.87 -14.87 8.41
CA CYS A 580 -23.51 -14.43 7.06
C CYS A 580 -24.71 -14.49 6.08
N LYS A 581 -25.65 -15.43 6.26
CA LYS A 581 -26.87 -15.50 5.44
C LYS A 581 -27.77 -14.27 5.67
N TYR A 582 -28.00 -13.92 6.93
CA TYR A 582 -28.72 -12.69 7.28
C TYR A 582 -28.04 -11.43 6.75
N PHE A 583 -26.71 -11.36 6.89
CA PHE A 583 -25.93 -10.25 6.37
C PHE A 583 -26.10 -10.08 4.85
N THR A 584 -26.14 -11.16 4.09
CA THR A 584 -26.34 -11.12 2.63
C THR A 584 -27.69 -10.51 2.28
N HIS A 585 -28.78 -10.95 2.93
CA HIS A 585 -30.11 -10.36 2.73
C HIS A 585 -30.18 -8.90 3.16
N TRP A 586 -29.60 -8.57 4.31
CA TRP A 586 -29.50 -7.19 4.80
C TRP A 586 -28.76 -6.28 3.81
N MET A 587 -27.58 -6.71 3.35
CA MET A 587 -26.76 -5.94 2.43
C MET A 587 -27.48 -5.68 1.11
N ASN A 588 -28.12 -6.72 0.53
CA ASN A 588 -28.90 -6.59 -0.70
C ASN A 588 -30.03 -5.57 -0.53
N GLU A 589 -30.79 -5.67 0.56
CA GLU A 589 -31.89 -4.76 0.85
C GLU A 589 -31.40 -3.31 1.06
N GLU A 590 -30.33 -3.10 1.83
CA GLU A 590 -29.79 -1.77 2.09
C GLU A 590 -29.15 -1.13 0.85
N ILE A 591 -28.47 -1.92 0.01
CA ILE A 591 -27.96 -1.46 -1.29
C ILE A 591 -29.11 -0.93 -2.15
N TRP A 592 -30.18 -1.71 -2.30
CA TRP A 592 -31.33 -1.27 -3.09
C TRP A 592 -31.99 -0.03 -2.50
N LYS A 593 -32.26 0.00 -1.19
CA LYS A 593 -32.90 1.16 -0.56
C LYS A 593 -32.10 2.46 -0.73
N LYS A 594 -30.77 2.39 -0.70
CA LYS A 594 -29.91 3.57 -0.72
C LYS A 594 -29.43 3.96 -2.12
N LEU A 595 -29.31 3.00 -3.04
CA LEU A 595 -28.70 3.19 -4.36
C LEU A 595 -29.67 3.01 -5.53
N SER A 596 -30.97 2.84 -5.25
CA SER A 596 -32.00 2.96 -6.28
C SER A 596 -32.16 4.41 -6.70
N ASN A 597 -32.17 4.65 -8.00
CA ASN A 597 -32.48 5.96 -8.52
C ASN A 597 -33.98 6.26 -8.29
N SER A 598 -34.29 7.40 -7.66
CA SER A 598 -35.67 7.80 -7.33
C SER A 598 -36.58 7.88 -8.55
N ASN A 599 -35.99 8.07 -9.74
CA ASN A 599 -36.72 8.35 -10.97
C ASN A 599 -36.83 7.14 -11.93
N SER A 600 -36.11 6.03 -11.70
CA SER A 600 -36.01 4.95 -12.70
C SER A 600 -36.06 3.52 -12.17
N SER A 601 -36.24 3.31 -10.84
CA SER A 601 -36.27 1.98 -10.21
C SER A 601 -35.07 1.06 -10.57
N THR A 602 -33.99 1.65 -11.08
CA THR A 602 -32.73 0.98 -11.43
C THR A 602 -31.65 1.29 -10.41
N LEU A 603 -30.79 0.31 -10.14
CA LEU A 603 -29.60 0.47 -9.29
C LEU A 603 -28.53 1.32 -9.97
N ASN A 604 -27.83 2.15 -9.18
CA ASN A 604 -26.57 2.76 -9.59
C ASN A 604 -25.43 1.72 -9.55
N ILE A 605 -25.33 0.90 -10.59
CA ILE A 605 -24.38 -0.22 -10.69
C ILE A 605 -22.92 0.19 -10.39
N PRO A 606 -22.39 1.32 -10.90
CA PRO A 606 -21.04 1.76 -10.53
C PRO A 606 -20.82 1.92 -9.01
N LEU A 607 -21.76 2.55 -8.28
CA LEU A 607 -21.65 2.70 -6.82
C LEU A 607 -21.76 1.37 -6.09
N VAL A 608 -22.66 0.50 -6.55
CA VAL A 608 -22.81 -0.85 -6.02
C VAL A 608 -21.49 -1.60 -6.10
N ASN A 609 -20.86 -1.61 -7.28
CA ASN A 609 -19.58 -2.28 -7.49
C ASN A 609 -18.47 -1.75 -6.58
N ILE A 610 -18.42 -0.44 -6.33
CA ILE A 610 -17.47 0.16 -5.38
C ILE A 610 -17.65 -0.42 -3.97
N LEU A 611 -18.90 -0.48 -3.47
CA LEU A 611 -19.19 -1.05 -2.15
C LEU A 611 -18.90 -2.54 -2.06
N LEU A 612 -19.28 -3.31 -3.08
CA LEU A 612 -18.99 -4.74 -3.15
C LEU A 612 -17.48 -5.00 -3.15
N ASN A 613 -16.70 -4.23 -3.92
CA ASN A 613 -15.25 -4.34 -3.93
C ASN A 613 -14.62 -4.07 -2.56
N ILE A 614 -15.13 -3.09 -1.82
CA ILE A 614 -14.68 -2.81 -0.45
C ILE A 614 -15.01 -3.99 0.46
N GLY A 615 -16.25 -4.47 0.43
CA GLY A 615 -16.64 -5.60 1.25
C GLY A 615 -15.86 -6.89 0.90
N HIS A 616 -15.58 -7.17 -0.38
CA HIS A 616 -14.72 -8.27 -0.81
C HIS A 616 -13.28 -8.08 -0.31
N THR A 617 -12.75 -6.87 -0.36
CA THR A 617 -11.42 -6.53 0.16
C THR A 617 -11.35 -6.75 1.66
N ILE A 618 -12.37 -6.35 2.41
CA ILE A 618 -12.46 -6.58 3.86
C ILE A 618 -12.49 -8.08 4.11
N ASN A 619 -13.39 -8.82 3.46
CA ASN A 619 -13.50 -10.27 3.55
C ASN A 619 -12.14 -10.94 3.32
N ASN A 620 -11.44 -10.64 2.23
CA ASN A 620 -10.14 -11.24 1.90
C ASN A 620 -9.04 -10.94 2.92
N LYS A 621 -9.18 -9.89 3.74
CA LYS A 621 -8.25 -9.54 4.82
C LYS A 621 -8.61 -10.22 6.15
N LEU A 622 -9.77 -10.85 6.27
CA LEU A 622 -10.18 -11.55 7.50
C LEU A 622 -9.31 -12.81 7.69
N ARG A 623 -9.00 -13.15 8.95
CA ARG A 623 -8.17 -14.33 9.27
C ARG A 623 -8.95 -15.64 9.30
N LYS A 624 -10.25 -15.55 9.59
CA LYS A 624 -11.18 -16.67 9.72
C LYS A 624 -12.57 -16.17 9.37
N ASN A 625 -13.50 -17.11 9.15
CA ASN A 625 -14.92 -16.81 9.02
C ASN A 625 -15.24 -15.80 7.90
N HIS A 626 -14.74 -16.09 6.70
CA HIS A 626 -15.12 -15.37 5.49
C HIS A 626 -16.64 -15.47 5.28
N CYS A 627 -17.26 -14.36 4.89
CA CYS A 627 -18.66 -14.34 4.51
C CYS A 627 -18.78 -14.21 2.99
N PRO A 628 -18.80 -15.33 2.23
CA PRO A 628 -19.05 -15.25 0.81
C PRO A 628 -20.48 -14.80 0.60
N TYR A 629 -20.64 -13.64 -0.04
CA TYR A 629 -21.92 -13.14 -0.48
C TYR A 629 -21.85 -12.91 -1.98
N ASP A 630 -22.96 -13.15 -2.65
CA ASP A 630 -23.15 -12.86 -4.07
C ASP A 630 -24.18 -11.74 -4.20
N PHE A 631 -23.87 -10.78 -5.07
CA PHE A 631 -24.77 -9.71 -5.42
C PHE A 631 -25.09 -9.83 -6.90
N ASN A 632 -26.34 -10.17 -7.20
CA ASN A 632 -26.83 -10.20 -8.57
C ASN A 632 -27.72 -8.98 -8.81
N SER A 633 -27.25 -8.09 -9.69
CA SER A 633 -27.96 -6.87 -10.09
C SER A 633 -29.23 -7.12 -10.89
N ASP A 634 -29.41 -8.33 -11.43
CA ASP A 634 -30.58 -8.70 -12.23
C ASP A 634 -31.81 -8.97 -11.37
N TYR A 635 -31.62 -9.24 -10.07
CA TYR A 635 -32.73 -9.44 -9.14
C TYR A 635 -33.38 -8.11 -8.79
N SER A 636 -34.67 -7.97 -9.09
CA SER A 636 -35.46 -6.82 -8.63
C SER A 636 -35.54 -6.75 -7.11
N TYR A 637 -35.71 -5.55 -6.54
CA TYR A 637 -35.92 -5.36 -5.10
C TYR A 637 -36.99 -6.29 -4.51
N LYS A 638 -38.12 -6.44 -5.20
CA LYS A 638 -39.21 -7.34 -4.78
C LYS A 638 -38.77 -8.80 -4.66
N GLU A 639 -37.98 -9.28 -5.61
CA GLU A 639 -37.46 -10.65 -5.58
C GLU A 639 -36.48 -10.86 -4.40
N LEU A 640 -35.65 -9.86 -4.09
CA LEU A 640 -34.78 -9.90 -2.92
C LEU A 640 -35.57 -9.90 -1.61
N GLN A 641 -36.68 -9.15 -1.57
CA GLN A 641 -37.61 -9.12 -0.45
C GLN A 641 -38.27 -10.48 -0.22
N GLU A 642 -38.74 -11.13 -1.29
CA GLU A 642 -39.34 -12.47 -1.24
C GLU A 642 -38.34 -13.52 -0.76
N ARG A 643 -37.09 -13.47 -1.26
CA ARG A 643 -35.99 -14.33 -0.81
C ARG A 643 -35.71 -14.15 0.68
N LYS A 644 -35.62 -12.90 1.15
CA LYS A 644 -35.44 -12.60 2.58
C LYS A 644 -36.59 -13.16 3.44
N ASP A 645 -37.84 -12.99 3.00
CA ASP A 645 -39.02 -13.47 3.74
C ASP A 645 -39.03 -15.01 3.85
N LEU A 646 -38.67 -15.71 2.77
CA LEU A 646 -38.50 -17.16 2.78
C LEU A 646 -37.36 -17.60 3.70
N HIS A 647 -36.20 -16.94 3.63
CA HIS A 647 -35.07 -17.19 4.53
C HIS A 647 -35.51 -17.06 6.00
N ASP A 648 -36.11 -15.93 6.35
CA ASP A 648 -36.53 -15.62 7.71
C ASP A 648 -37.61 -16.61 8.20
N PHE A 649 -38.53 -17.02 7.33
CA PHE A 649 -39.49 -18.06 7.64
C PHE A 649 -38.80 -19.38 8.03
N PHE A 650 -37.89 -19.89 7.22
CA PHE A 650 -37.22 -21.16 7.51
C PHE A 650 -36.37 -21.08 8.79
N LYS A 651 -35.77 -19.92 9.07
CA LYS A 651 -35.04 -19.68 10.34
C LYS A 651 -35.94 -19.73 11.56
N ASN A 652 -37.18 -19.26 11.44
CA ASN A 652 -38.13 -19.23 12.54
C ASN A 652 -39.07 -20.43 12.57
N TYR A 653 -39.08 -21.29 11.54
CA TYR A 653 -40.04 -22.37 11.35
C TYR A 653 -40.26 -23.19 12.63
N LYS A 654 -39.17 -23.66 13.26
CA LYS A 654 -39.27 -24.50 14.45
C LYS A 654 -39.90 -23.77 15.64
N LYS A 655 -39.56 -22.50 15.82
CA LYS A 655 -40.10 -21.67 16.92
C LYS A 655 -41.57 -21.35 16.72
N ILE A 656 -41.96 -21.08 15.47
CA ILE A 656 -43.36 -20.91 15.08
C ILE A 656 -44.12 -22.22 15.32
N GLU A 657 -43.56 -23.36 14.89
CA GLU A 657 -44.14 -24.68 15.06
C GLU A 657 -44.40 -25.02 16.53
N THR A 658 -43.47 -24.69 17.43
CA THR A 658 -43.58 -24.98 18.86
C THR A 658 -44.33 -23.91 19.65
N LYS A 659 -44.82 -22.83 18.99
CA LYS A 659 -45.35 -21.63 19.66
C LYS A 659 -44.44 -21.16 20.80
N ASP A 660 -43.17 -20.95 20.46
CA ASP A 660 -42.16 -20.48 21.41
C ASP A 660 -42.65 -19.20 22.13
N SER A 661 -42.44 -19.12 23.45
CA SER A 661 -42.85 -17.98 24.28
C SER A 661 -42.29 -16.62 23.83
N SER A 662 -41.21 -16.62 23.04
CA SER A 662 -40.64 -15.41 22.43
C SER A 662 -41.50 -14.83 21.30
N ILE A 663 -42.49 -15.57 20.79
CA ILE A 663 -43.39 -15.13 19.72
C ILE A 663 -44.73 -14.72 20.34
N SER A 664 -44.86 -13.43 20.68
CA SER A 664 -46.12 -12.86 21.21
C SER A 664 -46.97 -12.30 20.07
N ILE A 665 -47.60 -13.19 19.30
CA ILE A 665 -48.39 -12.85 18.10
C ILE A 665 -49.70 -13.61 18.14
N SER A 666 -50.80 -12.98 17.72
CA SER A 666 -52.09 -13.66 17.60
C SER A 666 -52.06 -14.75 16.52
N ASP A 667 -52.79 -15.85 16.75
CA ASP A 667 -52.88 -16.94 15.77
C ASP A 667 -53.41 -16.44 14.40
N GLN A 668 -54.32 -15.45 14.39
CA GLN A 668 -54.82 -14.85 13.15
C GLN A 668 -53.74 -14.11 12.36
N ALA A 669 -52.91 -13.30 13.02
CA ALA A 669 -51.81 -12.60 12.36
C ALA A 669 -50.73 -13.58 11.87
N LEU A 670 -50.46 -14.63 12.66
CA LEU A 670 -49.54 -15.69 12.27
C LEU A 670 -50.07 -16.48 11.07
N CYS A 671 -51.37 -16.78 11.01
CA CYS A 671 -52.01 -17.36 9.84
C CYS A 671 -51.86 -16.48 8.61
N ALA A 672 -52.08 -15.16 8.72
CA ALA A 672 -51.88 -14.24 7.60
C ALA A 672 -50.44 -14.27 7.08
N TYR A 673 -49.44 -14.30 7.98
CA TYR A 673 -48.03 -14.42 7.64
C TYR A 673 -47.69 -15.75 6.96
N VAL A 674 -48.06 -16.89 7.55
CA VAL A 674 -47.74 -18.21 7.00
C VAL A 674 -48.44 -18.41 5.65
N SER A 675 -49.66 -17.88 5.48
CA SER A 675 -50.38 -17.92 4.20
C SER A 675 -49.67 -17.10 3.11
N TYR A 676 -49.14 -15.93 3.46
CA TYR A 676 -48.27 -15.15 2.57
C TYR A 676 -47.01 -15.94 2.18
N ILE A 677 -46.31 -16.52 3.16
CA ILE A 677 -45.12 -17.34 2.89
C ILE A 677 -45.45 -18.56 2.03
N TYR A 678 -46.60 -19.21 2.23
CA TYR A 678 -46.99 -20.38 1.44
C TYR A 678 -47.16 -20.02 -0.04
N LYS A 679 -47.69 -18.83 -0.35
CA LYS A 679 -47.73 -18.31 -1.72
C LYS A 679 -46.33 -18.12 -2.29
N LEU A 680 -45.41 -17.53 -1.53
CA LEU A 680 -44.00 -17.39 -1.94
C LEU A 680 -43.35 -18.76 -2.18
N TYR A 681 -43.55 -19.70 -1.25
CA TYR A 681 -43.01 -21.06 -1.32
C TYR A 681 -43.40 -21.76 -2.61
N LYS A 682 -44.69 -21.73 -2.96
CA LYS A 682 -45.21 -22.32 -4.22
C LYS A 682 -44.59 -21.71 -5.47
N ARG A 683 -44.20 -20.44 -5.43
CA ARG A 683 -43.58 -19.75 -6.57
C ARG A 683 -42.09 -20.09 -6.73
N HIS A 684 -41.36 -20.19 -5.62
CA HIS A 684 -39.91 -20.42 -5.66
C HIS A 684 -39.52 -21.90 -5.72
N ILE A 685 -40.36 -22.82 -5.22
CA ILE A 685 -40.01 -24.24 -5.12
C ILE A 685 -39.59 -24.85 -6.46
N GLY A 686 -40.27 -24.53 -7.56
CA GLY A 686 -39.97 -25.11 -8.87
C GLY A 686 -38.64 -24.66 -9.48
N GLY A 687 -38.09 -23.53 -9.06
CA GLY A 687 -36.75 -23.07 -9.47
C GLY A 687 -35.64 -23.43 -8.48
N CYS A 688 -36.01 -23.90 -7.28
CA CYS A 688 -35.06 -24.13 -6.19
C CYS A 688 -34.87 -25.60 -5.83
N CYS A 689 -35.82 -26.46 -6.19
CA CYS A 689 -35.87 -27.84 -5.75
C CYS A 689 -36.10 -28.77 -6.93
N GLU A 690 -35.24 -29.78 -7.00
CA GLU A 690 -35.33 -30.87 -7.98
C GLU A 690 -35.44 -32.19 -7.22
N TYR A 691 -36.51 -32.96 -7.44
CA TYR A 691 -36.75 -34.21 -6.70
C TYR A 691 -36.46 -35.41 -7.59
N TYR A 692 -35.75 -36.40 -7.04
CA TYR A 692 -35.36 -37.61 -7.75
C TYR A 692 -36.36 -38.75 -7.54
N ASP A 693 -37.02 -38.81 -6.38
CA ASP A 693 -38.02 -39.82 -6.07
C ASP A 693 -39.08 -39.34 -5.07
N LYS A 694 -40.07 -40.20 -4.80
CA LYS A 694 -41.12 -39.96 -3.79
C LYS A 694 -40.61 -40.03 -2.33
N ASN A 695 -39.35 -40.45 -2.10
CA ASN A 695 -38.75 -40.59 -0.78
C ASN A 695 -38.02 -39.33 -0.32
N ASN A 696 -38.26 -38.18 -0.97
CA ASN A 696 -37.72 -36.89 -0.58
C ASN A 696 -36.19 -36.82 -0.78
N HIS A 697 -35.64 -37.58 -1.73
CA HIS A 697 -34.30 -37.31 -2.25
C HIS A 697 -34.39 -36.11 -3.21
N TYR A 698 -33.71 -35.01 -2.86
CA TYR A 698 -33.77 -33.78 -3.62
C TYR A 698 -32.41 -33.10 -3.74
N GLU A 699 -32.28 -32.29 -4.77
CA GLU A 699 -31.23 -31.27 -4.89
C GLU A 699 -31.82 -29.89 -4.58
N GLU A 700 -31.07 -29.10 -3.82
CA GLU A 700 -31.44 -27.74 -3.42
C GLU A 700 -30.44 -26.75 -4.03
N HIS A 701 -30.94 -25.91 -4.95
CA HIS A 701 -30.13 -24.94 -5.68
C HIS A 701 -30.12 -23.54 -5.00
N CYS A 702 -31.11 -23.25 -4.15
CA CYS A 702 -31.29 -21.96 -3.48
C CYS A 702 -30.95 -22.02 -1.98
N GLN A 703 -29.77 -22.57 -1.63
CA GLN A 703 -29.41 -22.92 -0.24
C GLN A 703 -29.26 -21.71 0.71
N ASP A 704 -29.18 -20.51 0.14
CA ASP A 704 -29.10 -19.23 0.82
C ASP A 704 -30.43 -18.83 1.46
N TYR A 705 -31.57 -19.08 0.81
CA TYR A 705 -32.89 -18.65 1.30
C TYR A 705 -34.01 -19.69 1.29
N PHE A 706 -33.87 -20.81 0.59
CA PHE A 706 -34.94 -21.80 0.43
C PHE A 706 -34.62 -23.13 1.13
N LYS A 707 -35.67 -23.91 1.44
CA LYS A 707 -35.55 -25.30 1.93
C LYS A 707 -36.48 -26.24 1.17
N CYS A 708 -35.91 -27.28 0.58
CA CYS A 708 -36.63 -28.27 -0.21
C CYS A 708 -37.20 -29.45 0.61
N ASP A 709 -36.85 -29.60 1.89
CA ASP A 709 -37.46 -30.62 2.73
C ASP A 709 -38.98 -30.39 2.84
N SER A 710 -39.78 -31.33 2.32
CA SER A 710 -41.24 -31.30 2.41
C SER A 710 -41.78 -31.21 3.85
N LYS A 711 -41.00 -31.59 4.87
CA LYS A 711 -41.34 -31.39 6.29
C LYS A 711 -41.43 -29.91 6.68
N LEU A 712 -40.71 -29.05 5.96
CA LEU A 712 -40.70 -27.60 6.16
C LEU A 712 -41.72 -26.87 5.28
N ASN A 713 -42.63 -27.59 4.62
CA ASN A 713 -43.70 -27.00 3.85
C ASN A 713 -44.56 -26.07 4.73
N PRO A 714 -44.74 -24.78 4.36
CA PRO A 714 -45.58 -23.86 5.12
C PRO A 714 -47.02 -24.34 5.36
N ASN A 715 -47.58 -25.17 4.48
CA ASN A 715 -48.91 -25.75 4.67
C ASN A 715 -49.01 -26.58 5.96
N ASN A 716 -47.92 -27.21 6.40
CA ASN A 716 -47.88 -27.97 7.65
C ASN A 716 -48.18 -27.06 8.86
N LEU A 717 -47.67 -25.83 8.84
CA LEU A 717 -47.96 -24.83 9.87
C LEU A 717 -49.39 -24.30 9.74
N LEU A 718 -49.91 -24.08 8.53
CA LEU A 718 -51.31 -23.66 8.33
C LEU A 718 -52.30 -24.68 8.90
N ILE A 719 -52.05 -25.98 8.69
CA ILE A 719 -52.83 -27.07 9.28
C ILE A 719 -52.71 -27.03 10.81
N LYS A 720 -51.48 -26.95 11.33
CA LYS A 720 -51.22 -26.97 12.78
C LYS A 720 -51.83 -25.77 13.52
N LEU A 721 -51.84 -24.60 12.90
CA LEU A 721 -52.43 -23.37 13.44
C LEU A 721 -53.95 -23.29 13.18
N ASN A 722 -54.51 -24.27 12.47
CA ASN A 722 -55.92 -24.29 12.06
C ASN A 722 -56.35 -23.06 11.24
N CYS A 723 -55.49 -22.58 10.34
CA CYS A 723 -55.79 -21.46 9.46
C CYS A 723 -56.86 -21.82 8.42
N ASN A 724 -57.51 -20.82 7.82
CA ASN A 724 -58.56 -21.03 6.82
C ASN A 724 -57.97 -21.36 5.44
N GLU A 725 -56.78 -20.83 5.14
CA GLU A 725 -56.09 -20.96 3.86
C GLU A 725 -55.30 -22.28 3.72
N LYS A 726 -55.42 -23.19 4.68
CA LYS A 726 -54.74 -24.49 4.65
C LYS A 726 -55.27 -25.34 3.48
N GLU A 727 -54.35 -25.95 2.74
CA GLU A 727 -54.68 -26.96 1.73
C GLU A 727 -54.67 -28.35 2.38
N SER A 728 -55.38 -29.31 1.78
CA SER A 728 -55.29 -30.71 2.21
C SER A 728 -53.84 -31.20 2.05
N VAL A 729 -53.44 -32.18 2.87
CA VAL A 729 -52.09 -32.76 2.79
C VAL A 729 -51.85 -33.30 1.37
N GLU A 730 -52.84 -33.99 0.81
CA GLU A 730 -52.83 -34.54 -0.55
C GLU A 730 -52.64 -33.46 -1.62
N ASP A 731 -53.37 -32.35 -1.54
CA ASP A 731 -53.25 -31.26 -2.52
C ASP A 731 -51.89 -30.56 -2.43
N SER A 732 -51.40 -30.33 -1.21
CA SER A 732 -50.08 -29.73 -1.01
C SER A 732 -48.94 -30.64 -1.48
N GLN A 733 -49.15 -31.96 -1.45
CA GLN A 733 -48.14 -32.94 -1.89
C GLN A 733 -47.99 -32.98 -3.42
N LYS A 734 -49.04 -32.63 -4.18
CA LYS A 734 -49.02 -32.57 -5.65
C LYS A 734 -47.94 -31.62 -6.20
N ILE A 735 -47.52 -30.63 -5.41
CA ILE A 735 -46.45 -29.69 -5.79
C ILE A 735 -45.12 -30.44 -5.94
N PHE A 736 -44.77 -31.31 -4.99
CA PHE A 736 -43.54 -32.10 -5.03
C PHE A 736 -43.57 -33.16 -6.12
N GLU A 737 -44.72 -33.81 -6.31
CA GLU A 737 -44.89 -34.79 -7.38
C GLU A 737 -44.65 -34.18 -8.77
N LYS A 738 -45.07 -32.93 -9.00
CA LYS A 738 -44.86 -32.21 -10.26
C LYS A 738 -43.37 -31.94 -10.54
N LEU A 739 -42.55 -31.81 -9.50
CA LEU A 739 -41.13 -31.46 -9.59
C LEU A 739 -40.20 -32.68 -9.58
N THR A 740 -40.74 -33.89 -9.63
CA THR A 740 -39.93 -35.12 -9.66
C THR A 740 -39.46 -35.40 -11.10
N ILE A 741 -38.15 -35.44 -11.37
CA ILE A 741 -37.57 -35.62 -12.73
C ILE A 741 -38.12 -36.89 -13.38
N ASP A 742 -38.17 -37.99 -12.62
CA ASP A 742 -38.65 -39.28 -13.08
C ASP A 742 -40.17 -39.44 -12.98
N ARG A 743 -40.95 -38.37 -12.81
CA ARG A 743 -42.41 -38.48 -12.66
C ARG A 743 -43.03 -39.31 -13.78
N GLY A 744 -42.58 -39.11 -15.03
CA GLY A 744 -43.01 -39.91 -16.17
C GLY A 744 -42.68 -41.40 -16.00
N VAL A 745 -41.42 -41.71 -15.71
CA VAL A 745 -40.92 -43.09 -15.50
C VAL A 745 -41.59 -43.77 -14.31
N ILE A 746 -41.79 -43.06 -13.21
CA ILE A 746 -42.50 -43.51 -12.00
C ILE A 746 -43.97 -43.80 -12.34
N LEU A 747 -44.66 -42.91 -13.07
CA LEU A 747 -46.05 -43.13 -13.50
C LEU A 747 -46.17 -44.36 -14.41
N PHE A 748 -45.23 -44.54 -15.34
CA PHE A 748 -45.15 -45.73 -16.18
C PHE A 748 -44.89 -47.00 -15.36
N THR A 749 -44.01 -46.92 -14.37
CA THR A 749 -43.68 -48.03 -13.47
C THR A 749 -44.86 -48.40 -12.57
N GLU A 750 -45.59 -47.42 -12.04
CA GLU A 750 -46.80 -47.65 -11.23
C GLU A 750 -47.92 -48.24 -12.08
N LYS A 751 -48.18 -47.71 -13.28
CA LYS A 751 -49.11 -48.31 -14.24
C LYS A 751 -48.70 -49.72 -14.63
N SER A 752 -47.41 -49.97 -14.83
CA SER A 752 -46.88 -51.30 -15.14
C SER A 752 -47.06 -52.27 -13.97
N LYS A 753 -46.77 -51.86 -12.73
CA LYS A 753 -47.02 -52.65 -11.51
C LYS A 753 -48.50 -52.93 -11.27
N GLN A 754 -49.36 -51.96 -11.56
CA GLN A 754 -50.81 -52.12 -11.47
C GLN A 754 -51.30 -53.15 -12.51
N ARG A 755 -50.86 -53.01 -13.77
CA ARG A 755 -51.14 -53.99 -14.83
C ARG A 755 -50.59 -55.38 -14.53
N TYR A 756 -49.40 -55.46 -13.93
CA TYR A 756 -48.81 -56.71 -13.47
C TYR A 756 -49.64 -57.35 -12.34
N LYS A 757 -50.08 -56.56 -11.36
CA LYS A 757 -50.99 -57.05 -10.30
C LYS A 757 -52.30 -57.57 -10.90
N GLU A 758 -52.90 -56.83 -11.84
CA GLU A 758 -54.09 -57.25 -12.57
C GLU A 758 -53.86 -58.55 -13.36
N LEU A 759 -52.69 -58.71 -13.99
CA LEU A 759 -52.26 -59.92 -14.70
C LEU A 759 -52.03 -61.13 -13.77
N VAL A 760 -51.51 -60.91 -12.56
CA VAL A 760 -51.22 -61.98 -11.58
C VAL A 760 -52.47 -62.40 -10.80
N THR A 761 -53.45 -61.51 -10.61
CA THR A 761 -54.73 -61.85 -9.96
C THR A 761 -55.74 -62.51 -10.91
N GLY A 762 -55.50 -62.48 -12.22
CA GLY A 762 -56.28 -63.22 -13.22
C GLY A 762 -55.74 -64.64 -13.39
N ASN A 763 -56.46 -65.64 -12.88
CA ASN A 763 -56.16 -67.07 -13.10
C ASN A 763 -56.03 -67.40 -14.61
N TYR A 764 -54.83 -67.60 -15.13
CA TYR A 764 -54.56 -68.47 -16.29
C TYR A 764 -53.07 -68.84 -16.36
N TYR A 765 -52.68 -69.90 -15.67
CA TYR A 765 -51.45 -70.64 -15.98
C TYR A 765 -51.82 -71.78 -16.94
N HIS A 766 -51.43 -71.66 -18.22
CA HIS A 766 -51.24 -72.82 -19.08
C HIS A 766 -50.07 -72.59 -20.05
N PRO A 767 -49.01 -73.43 -20.05
CA PRO A 767 -47.76 -73.18 -20.76
C PRO A 767 -47.81 -73.67 -22.21
N SER A 768 -48.62 -73.02 -23.04
CA SER A 768 -48.64 -73.32 -24.47
C SER A 768 -49.02 -72.09 -25.28
N ASN A 769 -48.17 -71.04 -25.24
CA ASN A 769 -48.14 -70.00 -26.27
C ASN A 769 -46.96 -69.01 -26.09
N LEU A 770 -45.73 -69.51 -26.28
CA LEU A 770 -44.55 -68.66 -26.41
C LEU A 770 -44.71 -67.61 -27.52
N LYS A 771 -45.51 -67.94 -28.55
CA LYS A 771 -45.83 -67.07 -29.69
C LYS A 771 -46.71 -65.88 -29.33
N THR A 772 -47.66 -66.06 -28.41
CA THR A 772 -48.51 -64.96 -27.92
C THR A 772 -47.76 -64.07 -26.93
N LEU A 773 -46.84 -64.64 -26.15
CA LEU A 773 -45.89 -63.88 -25.32
C LEU A 773 -44.93 -63.06 -26.20
N PHE A 774 -44.34 -63.67 -27.24
CA PHE A 774 -43.45 -62.99 -28.20
C PHE A 774 -44.16 -61.87 -28.97
N ASN A 775 -45.38 -62.12 -29.45
CA ASN A 775 -46.14 -61.11 -30.18
C ASN A 775 -46.58 -59.94 -29.28
N LYS A 776 -46.86 -60.20 -28.00
CA LYS A 776 -47.18 -59.13 -27.04
C LYS A 776 -45.94 -58.33 -26.65
N ILE A 777 -44.78 -58.98 -26.51
CA ILE A 777 -43.48 -58.31 -26.30
C ILE A 777 -43.06 -57.50 -27.53
N MET A 778 -43.36 -57.97 -28.75
CA MET A 778 -43.03 -57.28 -30.02
C MET A 778 -44.01 -56.15 -30.36
N GLN A 779 -45.29 -56.22 -29.95
CA GLN A 779 -46.25 -55.13 -30.13
C GLN A 779 -46.10 -54.02 -29.07
N ASP A 780 -45.69 -54.35 -27.84
CA ASP A 780 -45.56 -53.40 -26.73
C ASP A 780 -44.09 -53.08 -26.37
N GLY A 781 -43.13 -53.43 -27.23
CA GLY A 781 -41.69 -53.35 -26.95
C GLY A 781 -41.09 -51.94 -27.11
N ASP A 782 -40.34 -51.51 -26.10
CA ASP A 782 -39.54 -50.29 -26.06
C ASP A 782 -38.72 -50.10 -27.37
N PRO A 783 -38.77 -48.93 -28.03
CA PRO A 783 -38.02 -48.63 -29.25
C PRO A 783 -36.54 -49.03 -29.18
N PHE A 784 -35.97 -49.03 -27.97
CA PHE A 784 -34.58 -49.43 -27.71
C PHE A 784 -34.30 -50.90 -28.07
N TYR A 785 -35.20 -51.84 -27.75
CA TYR A 785 -35.00 -53.26 -28.07
C TYR A 785 -35.17 -53.54 -29.57
N LEU A 786 -36.05 -52.80 -30.23
CA LEU A 786 -36.28 -52.91 -31.67
C LEU A 786 -35.10 -52.34 -32.47
N ALA A 787 -34.53 -51.22 -32.00
CA ALA A 787 -33.31 -50.64 -32.56
C ALA A 787 -32.09 -51.54 -32.36
N THR A 788 -31.88 -52.08 -31.15
CA THR A 788 -30.73 -52.94 -30.84
C THR A 788 -30.78 -54.28 -31.55
N THR A 789 -31.95 -54.92 -31.64
CA THR A 789 -32.10 -56.17 -32.42
C THR A 789 -31.91 -55.94 -33.91
N SER A 790 -32.39 -54.82 -34.45
CA SER A 790 -32.14 -54.43 -35.85
C SER A 790 -30.66 -54.16 -36.12
N LEU A 791 -29.96 -53.51 -35.20
CA LEU A 791 -28.52 -53.22 -35.31
C LEU A 791 -27.68 -54.50 -35.26
N LEU A 792 -28.03 -55.43 -34.36
CA LEU A 792 -27.36 -56.73 -34.23
C LEU A 792 -27.63 -57.63 -35.43
N ALA A 793 -28.85 -57.60 -35.99
CA ALA A 793 -29.17 -58.29 -37.23
C ALA A 793 -28.37 -57.74 -38.41
N LEU A 794 -28.25 -56.41 -38.53
CA LEU A 794 -27.41 -55.75 -39.54
C LEU A 794 -25.93 -56.14 -39.39
N LEU A 795 -25.41 -56.17 -38.17
CA LEU A 795 -24.03 -56.62 -37.90
C LEU A 795 -23.82 -58.09 -38.28
N GLY A 796 -24.80 -58.96 -38.01
CA GLY A 796 -24.75 -60.36 -38.43
C GLY A 796 -24.75 -60.54 -39.96
N VAL A 797 -25.55 -59.72 -40.66
CA VAL A 797 -25.58 -59.69 -42.13
C VAL A 797 -24.25 -59.18 -42.70
N LEU A 798 -23.67 -58.12 -42.13
CA LEU A 798 -22.36 -57.61 -42.56
C LEU A 798 -21.22 -58.61 -42.32
N LEU A 799 -21.25 -59.34 -41.20
CA LEU A 799 -20.28 -60.40 -40.91
C LEU A 799 -20.40 -61.57 -41.89
N THR A 800 -21.62 -61.97 -42.27
CA THR A 800 -21.82 -63.01 -43.29
C THR A 800 -21.36 -62.54 -44.67
N PHE A 801 -21.65 -61.30 -45.07
CA PHE A 801 -21.11 -60.73 -46.31
C PHE A 801 -19.57 -60.66 -46.31
N PHE A 802 -18.93 -60.33 -45.19
CA PHE A 802 -17.48 -60.34 -45.06
C PHE A 802 -16.89 -61.74 -45.23
N VAL A 803 -17.52 -62.76 -44.65
CA VAL A 803 -17.11 -64.16 -44.83
C VAL A 803 -17.28 -64.60 -46.29
N PHE A 804 -18.40 -64.28 -46.94
CA PHE A 804 -18.59 -64.58 -48.36
C PHE A 804 -17.63 -63.82 -49.28
N TYR A 805 -17.31 -62.57 -48.97
CA TYR A 805 -16.30 -61.81 -49.70
C TYR A 805 -14.92 -62.47 -49.63
N LYS A 806 -14.53 -62.99 -48.45
CA LYS A 806 -13.20 -63.56 -48.21
C LYS A 806 -13.04 -65.01 -48.68
N PHE A 807 -14.10 -65.82 -48.65
CA PHE A 807 -14.02 -67.27 -48.86
C PHE A 807 -14.82 -67.79 -50.06
N THR A 808 -15.44 -66.91 -50.85
CA THR A 808 -16.08 -67.25 -52.15
C THR A 808 -15.40 -66.45 -53.28
N PRO A 809 -15.49 -66.86 -54.56
CA PRO A 809 -14.80 -66.18 -55.68
C PRO A 809 -15.24 -64.73 -55.92
N LEU A 810 -16.28 -64.27 -55.22
CA LEU A 810 -16.82 -62.90 -55.25
C LEU A 810 -15.76 -61.84 -54.90
N GLY A 811 -14.82 -62.11 -53.98
CA GLY A 811 -13.75 -61.17 -53.62
C GLY A 811 -12.77 -60.88 -54.77
N ILE A 812 -12.44 -61.89 -55.58
CA ILE A 812 -11.53 -61.78 -56.73
C ILE A 812 -12.20 -61.00 -57.88
N TRP A 813 -13.53 -61.04 -57.96
CA TRP A 813 -14.30 -60.32 -58.97
C TRP A 813 -14.41 -58.82 -58.66
N ILE A 814 -14.60 -58.45 -57.38
CA ILE A 814 -14.70 -57.05 -56.93
C ILE A 814 -13.33 -56.33 -56.95
N ASP A 815 -12.24 -57.01 -56.61
CA ASP A 815 -10.88 -56.41 -56.62
C ASP A 815 -10.37 -56.13 -58.05
N LYS A 816 -10.89 -56.83 -59.07
CA LYS A 816 -10.61 -56.57 -60.50
C LYS A 816 -11.38 -55.38 -61.08
N THR A 817 -12.54 -55.01 -60.53
CA THR A 817 -13.34 -53.86 -60.97
C THR A 817 -12.87 -52.53 -60.36
N LEU A 818 -12.34 -52.55 -59.13
CA LEU A 818 -11.89 -51.33 -58.42
C LEU A 818 -10.44 -50.89 -58.76
N LYS A 819 -9.57 -51.80 -59.23
CA LYS A 819 -8.17 -51.47 -59.62
C LYS A 819 -7.99 -50.84 -61.01
N LYS A 820 -9.07 -50.52 -61.75
CA LYS A 820 -9.01 -49.90 -63.09
C LYS A 820 -9.25 -48.38 -63.15
N ARG A 821 -9.28 -47.69 -62.00
CA ARG A 821 -9.20 -46.21 -61.95
C ARG A 821 -8.25 -45.78 -60.82
N GLY A 822 -6.98 -45.57 -61.16
CA GLY A 822 -5.97 -44.99 -60.29
C GLY A 822 -6.03 -43.46 -60.28
N ASN A 823 -6.11 -42.91 -59.07
CA ASN A 823 -5.49 -41.69 -58.52
C ASN A 823 -5.37 -40.39 -59.35
N HIS A 824 -6.07 -39.34 -58.90
CA HIS A 824 -5.43 -38.04 -58.62
C HIS A 824 -6.21 -37.27 -57.53
N TYR A 825 -5.51 -36.85 -56.47
CA TYR A 825 -6.01 -36.04 -55.35
C TYR A 825 -5.97 -34.55 -55.68
N PRO A 826 -6.91 -33.72 -55.16
CA PRO A 826 -6.64 -32.33 -54.88
C PRO A 826 -6.55 -32.04 -53.36
N TYR A 827 -5.72 -31.04 -53.11
CA TYR A 827 -5.27 -30.43 -51.85
C TYR A 827 -6.37 -29.54 -51.23
N GLU A 828 -6.53 -29.51 -49.91
CA GLU A 828 -7.16 -28.38 -49.20
C GLU A 828 -6.61 -28.22 -47.77
N GLU A 829 -6.33 -26.98 -47.41
CA GLU A 829 -5.59 -26.50 -46.23
C GLU A 829 -6.34 -26.61 -44.89
N PRO A 830 -5.63 -26.65 -43.75
CA PRO A 830 -6.21 -26.85 -42.43
C PRO A 830 -6.52 -25.54 -41.69
N ARG A 831 -7.75 -25.39 -41.15
CA ARG A 831 -8.12 -24.29 -40.26
C ARG A 831 -8.05 -24.70 -38.78
N SER A 832 -7.10 -24.07 -38.09
CA SER A 832 -7.03 -23.71 -36.66
C SER A 832 -7.27 -24.78 -35.59
N ARG A 833 -6.15 -25.29 -35.01
CA ARG A 833 -6.11 -25.83 -33.65
C ARG A 833 -6.04 -24.70 -32.63
N PHE A 834 -6.93 -24.75 -31.64
CA PHE A 834 -6.76 -24.09 -30.35
C PHE A 834 -5.71 -24.87 -29.53
N ILE A 835 -4.71 -24.15 -29.02
CA ILE A 835 -3.77 -24.63 -28.00
C ILE A 835 -4.20 -24.01 -26.68
N TYR A 836 -4.51 -24.84 -25.69
CA TYR A 836 -4.14 -24.55 -24.31
C TYR A 836 -3.50 -25.81 -23.72
N SER A 837 -2.26 -25.63 -23.30
CA SER A 837 -1.38 -26.62 -22.70
C SER A 837 -1.77 -26.93 -21.26
N SER A 838 -1.78 -28.21 -20.90
CA SER A 838 -1.51 -28.63 -19.53
C SER A 838 -0.74 -29.94 -19.51
N SER A 839 0.43 -29.85 -18.87
CA SER A 839 1.17 -30.88 -18.12
C SER A 839 1.64 -32.15 -18.83
N GLU A 840 2.94 -32.22 -19.11
CA GLU A 840 3.72 -33.46 -19.04
C GLU A 840 4.03 -33.80 -17.58
N PRO A 841 4.14 -35.11 -17.27
CA PRO A 841 5.46 -35.64 -16.95
C PRO A 841 5.86 -36.84 -17.82
N GLU A 842 7.15 -36.90 -18.12
CA GLU A 842 7.85 -37.96 -18.85
C GLU A 842 7.73 -39.34 -18.18
N ASN A 843 7.52 -40.40 -18.98
CA ASN A 843 8.56 -41.34 -19.37
C ASN A 843 8.00 -42.69 -19.88
N ILE A 844 8.86 -43.37 -20.65
CA ILE A 844 8.92 -44.81 -20.98
C ILE A 844 8.30 -45.20 -22.33
N ILE A 845 9.20 -45.23 -23.32
CA ILE A 845 9.09 -45.97 -24.58
C ILE A 845 9.39 -47.46 -24.32
N PRO A 846 8.59 -48.39 -24.84
CA PRO A 846 9.08 -49.71 -25.23
C PRO A 846 9.02 -49.87 -26.75
N GLN A 847 10.19 -49.94 -27.38
CA GLN A 847 10.37 -50.22 -28.80
C GLN A 847 9.88 -51.62 -29.16
N GLY A 848 8.89 -51.69 -30.03
CA GLY A 848 8.34 -52.93 -30.57
C GLY A 848 9.17 -53.51 -31.72
N ARG A 849 9.87 -54.59 -31.40
CA ARG A 849 10.14 -55.80 -32.24
C ARG A 849 11.11 -55.67 -33.44
N ARG A 850 12.10 -56.57 -33.44
CA ARG A 850 12.08 -57.81 -34.25
C ARG A 850 13.31 -58.69 -33.94
N LEU A 851 13.07 -59.85 -33.33
CA LEU A 851 14.03 -60.96 -33.29
C LEU A 851 13.56 -61.99 -34.31
N ASN A 852 14.40 -62.23 -35.32
CA ASN A 852 14.27 -63.34 -36.26
C ASN A 852 14.90 -64.58 -35.63
N ILE A 853 14.17 -65.69 -35.57
CA ILE A 853 14.69 -66.99 -35.16
C ILE A 853 15.11 -67.74 -36.42
N ALA A 854 16.35 -68.24 -36.43
CA ALA A 854 16.81 -69.32 -37.30
C ALA A 854 17.22 -70.52 -36.44
N TYR A 855 16.83 -71.72 -36.87
CA TYR A 855 16.98 -73.01 -36.19
C TYR A 855 18.42 -73.54 -36.17
N HIS A 856 18.85 -74.24 -35.09
CA HIS A 856 19.01 -75.72 -35.06
C HIS A 856 19.82 -76.23 -33.83
N THR A 857 19.36 -77.40 -33.32
CA THR A 857 20.08 -78.53 -32.65
C THR A 857 20.94 -78.25 -31.41
N ALA A 858 20.95 -79.07 -30.35
CA ALA A 858 20.77 -80.51 -30.20
C ALA A 858 20.10 -80.84 -28.86
#